data_AF-A0A2M8GHM4-F1
#
_entry.id   AF-A0A2M8GHM4-F1
#
_cell.length_a   1.000
_cell.length_b   1.000
_cell.length_c   1.000
_cell.angle_alpha   90.00
_cell.angle_beta   90.00
_cell.angle_gamma   90.00
#
_symmetry.space_group_name_H-M   'P 1'
#
loop_
_entity.id
_entity.type
_entity.pdbx_description
1 polymer ?
#
loop_
_entity_poly.entity_id
_entity_poly.type
_entity_poly.pdbx_seq_one_letter_code
_entity_poly.pdbx_strand_id
1 'polypeptide(L)'
;MKLNKKISFLLFFLFFFLLSAKNVSGRDSFVTVVNPVRGNEFSDPGNPFFLESVNNLLAPLNQKKIPATWLLRYDAFSNNEGIVFFKKLAVERPDDELGIFLEITPRLAELAEVGYPGGGLFWHDANKIFLSGYKPEERIKLIDASFEKFKEFFGFYPKSVGVWHIDAYSVRYMSEKYGVTGILICADQFGTDGYQIWGGWWGIPYYPSRYNILLPAQTHKNKIDAVVFWWAARDPILGYGGSVRESTYSVQANDYLSHGLDAVYFKKLMNDYLFDNRNQFGQLTIGLENDNNWEKLGDKFDRQIEAVKKEIEVGDLKAVTMGNFSDWYQKKFDISPDHWVGEWKMSTGYRIGLNQGMIVDLRIYNEQWPEANLLTANPWGTLSLNNPYKIDTVRFSGSEKLLDFEVNQNELVKKFGEQKIPFGIEKVFLLLYYLITLLLIIFFLRKNLSLLILVILGSWCLSLPMAKSGLVYPFGMGFWGPNGHDGIWHLALINQLKNFSLNNPVFSGTRLTNYHFGFDLIIALLSRLTTISPLVLYFQAVPLIMAVLIGVLTYKFVYNWLSSKCSAWWAVFFVYFGGSWGWILGRGESTFWANQSISGLINPPYGLSLIVLLVGLIKLVDYLKNPDKKNLIISCVLFGLLIQIKVYAGIVAIGSLGCLSLLSLKFYRAKFKGIFHLFFGSFLVALIVFLPFNLKASSLLVFSPLWFSRSMIAFSDRLGWFKLENARIAYFHSGKWFKWLLAEGLALAIFIFGNLGTRAVGFFYGGFVWKKRKINPIELVLFSALTISLVLPLLFIQKGNPWNTIQFFYYFQFLMAVFTGVTIGNVFGKTGKLKKVAVGIILIILTLPTTIITLKNDYLPSRPPSRISIEELEGLNFLKNQPAGSVLSYPFNSDWRYKFSEPKPLYAYETTAYISALSAHQTFLEDEMNLEITGFDWQARRKDSQLFFLTADQLWGRTFLQENEIRYIYLVKGQKMNLGLNDIEAEKIFENGEVVIFRVK
;
A
#
# COMPACT_ATOMS: atom_id res chain seq x y z
N MET A 1 -29.88 -65.12 36.66
CA MET A 1 -30.89 -64.14 37.14
C MET A 1 -30.20 -62.80 37.31
N LYS A 2 -30.47 -61.83 36.42
CA LYS A 2 -31.57 -60.86 36.56
C LYS A 2 -31.40 -60.04 37.85
N LEU A 3 -31.07 -58.76 37.68
CA LEU A 3 -31.46 -57.59 38.50
C LEU A 3 -30.34 -56.57 38.82
N ASN A 4 -29.20 -56.49 38.11
CA ASN A 4 -28.18 -55.45 38.43
C ASN A 4 -27.70 -54.55 37.27
N LYS A 5 -28.41 -54.51 36.13
CA LYS A 5 -28.11 -53.56 35.03
C LYS A 5 -29.19 -52.53 34.70
N LYS A 6 -30.34 -52.54 35.39
CA LYS A 6 -31.40 -51.52 35.20
C LYS A 6 -31.42 -50.41 36.25
N ILE A 7 -30.79 -50.60 37.41
CA ILE A 7 -30.71 -49.56 38.45
C ILE A 7 -29.57 -48.56 38.18
N SER A 8 -28.45 -49.02 37.62
CA SER A 8 -27.33 -48.13 37.26
C SER A 8 -27.66 -47.23 36.06
N PHE A 9 -28.50 -47.69 35.12
CA PHE A 9 -28.93 -46.87 33.98
C PHE A 9 -29.99 -45.82 34.37
N LEU A 10 -30.84 -46.10 35.36
CA LEU A 10 -31.83 -45.14 35.87
C LEU A 10 -31.20 -44.10 36.80
N LEU A 11 -30.20 -44.48 37.62
CA LEU A 11 -29.43 -43.53 38.44
C LEU A 11 -28.51 -42.65 37.59
N PHE A 12 -27.95 -43.16 36.49
CA PHE A 12 -27.16 -42.35 35.55
C PHE A 12 -28.04 -41.38 34.74
N PHE A 13 -29.29 -41.76 34.42
CA PHE A 13 -30.26 -40.85 33.80
C PHE A 13 -30.83 -39.80 34.77
N LEU A 14 -31.05 -40.15 36.04
CA LEU A 14 -31.47 -39.17 37.07
C LEU A 14 -30.34 -38.21 37.45
N PHE A 15 -29.06 -38.62 37.39
CA PHE A 15 -27.92 -37.72 37.61
C PHE A 15 -27.71 -36.75 36.44
N PHE A 16 -28.08 -37.12 35.21
CA PHE A 16 -28.06 -36.21 34.06
C PHE A 16 -29.28 -35.28 33.99
N PHE A 17 -30.44 -35.69 34.52
CA PHE A 17 -31.62 -34.82 34.61
C PHE A 17 -31.59 -33.84 35.80
N LEU A 18 -30.81 -34.12 36.85
CA LEU A 18 -30.63 -33.20 38.00
C LEU A 18 -29.48 -32.18 37.82
N LEU A 19 -28.72 -32.25 36.73
CA LEU A 19 -27.68 -31.26 36.36
C LEU A 19 -28.11 -30.27 35.26
N SER A 20 -29.38 -30.31 34.80
CA SER A 20 -29.95 -29.32 33.88
C SER A 20 -31.06 -28.45 34.49
N ALA A 21 -31.11 -28.37 35.81
CA ALA A 21 -31.69 -27.20 36.47
C ALA A 21 -30.53 -26.27 36.87
N LYS A 22 -29.86 -25.65 35.88
CA LYS A 22 -29.34 -24.31 36.14
C LYS A 22 -30.58 -23.52 36.50
N ASN A 23 -30.70 -23.18 37.78
CA ASN A 23 -31.57 -22.11 38.23
C ASN A 23 -31.50 -21.01 37.17
N VAL A 24 -32.64 -20.72 36.53
CA VAL A 24 -32.79 -19.56 35.66
C VAL A 24 -32.70 -18.35 36.58
N SER A 25 -31.45 -18.01 36.92
CA SER A 25 -31.03 -16.68 37.30
C SER A 25 -31.49 -15.77 36.17
N GLY A 26 -32.27 -14.74 36.49
CA GLY A 26 -32.71 -13.75 35.51
C GLY A 26 -31.56 -13.33 34.59
N ARG A 27 -31.83 -13.28 33.29
CA ARG A 27 -30.92 -12.75 32.29
C ARG A 27 -30.66 -11.28 32.62
N ASP A 28 -29.40 -10.86 32.54
CA ASP A 28 -29.07 -9.44 32.71
C ASP A 28 -29.42 -8.66 31.44
N SER A 29 -30.32 -7.68 31.57
CA SER A 29 -30.61 -6.69 30.52
C SER A 29 -30.15 -5.32 30.99
N PHE A 30 -29.50 -4.57 30.10
CA PHE A 30 -28.87 -3.29 30.43
C PHE A 30 -29.32 -2.19 29.48
N VAL A 31 -29.66 -1.03 30.03
CA VAL A 31 -29.81 0.20 29.25
C VAL A 31 -28.71 1.17 29.65
N THR A 32 -28.10 1.79 28.66
CA THR A 32 -27.02 2.76 28.85
C THR A 32 -27.47 4.10 28.28
N VAL A 33 -27.75 5.05 29.16
CA VAL A 33 -28.09 6.42 28.76
C VAL A 33 -26.80 7.20 28.54
N VAL A 34 -26.57 7.67 27.31
CA VAL A 34 -25.35 8.39 26.93
C VAL A 34 -25.73 9.71 26.30
N ASN A 35 -25.20 10.81 26.81
CA ASN A 35 -25.46 12.14 26.27
C ASN A 35 -24.13 12.77 25.80
N PRO A 36 -23.90 12.85 24.47
CA PRO A 36 -22.84 13.67 23.91
C PRO A 36 -23.09 15.15 24.19
N VAL A 37 -22.08 15.84 24.71
CA VAL A 37 -22.15 17.26 25.08
C VAL A 37 -21.13 18.05 24.26
N ARG A 38 -21.64 18.90 23.37
CA ARG A 38 -20.89 19.90 22.62
C ARG A 38 -20.92 21.24 23.36
N GLY A 39 -19.76 21.91 23.41
CA GLY A 39 -19.67 23.29 23.87
C GLY A 39 -20.00 24.29 22.75
N ASN A 40 -19.55 25.53 22.93
CA ASN A 40 -20.00 26.64 22.09
C ASN A 40 -19.20 26.83 20.79
N GLU A 41 -18.14 26.05 20.52
CA GLU A 41 -17.14 26.38 19.48
C GLU A 41 -17.69 26.36 18.04
N PHE A 42 -18.75 25.58 17.78
CA PHE A 42 -19.39 25.46 16.46
C PHE A 42 -20.89 25.80 16.47
N SER A 43 -21.38 26.48 17.50
CA SER A 43 -22.82 26.75 17.66
C SER A 43 -23.35 27.57 16.49
N ASP A 44 -24.38 27.06 15.80
CA ASP A 44 -25.24 27.88 14.95
C ASP A 44 -25.89 28.97 15.83
N PRO A 45 -26.30 30.15 15.29
CA PRO A 45 -26.89 31.25 16.06
C PRO A 45 -28.14 30.94 16.90
N GLY A 46 -28.60 29.68 16.95
CA GLY A 46 -29.82 29.22 17.62
C GLY A 46 -29.66 28.47 18.95
N ASN A 47 -28.44 28.16 19.44
CA ASN A 47 -28.28 27.61 20.80
C ASN A 47 -27.19 28.33 21.61
N PRO A 48 -27.48 29.53 22.13
CA PRO A 48 -26.59 30.25 23.05
C PRO A 48 -26.59 29.66 24.48
N PHE A 49 -27.19 28.49 24.71
CA PHE A 49 -27.51 27.96 26.03
C PHE A 49 -27.01 26.52 26.27
N PHE A 50 -25.72 26.25 26.06
CA PHE A 50 -25.18 24.88 26.20
C PHE A 50 -25.52 24.24 27.58
N LEU A 51 -25.35 24.97 28.69
CA LEU A 51 -25.67 24.47 30.04
C LEU A 51 -27.18 24.35 30.29
N GLU A 52 -28.00 25.20 29.70
CA GLU A 52 -29.45 25.05 29.79
C GLU A 52 -29.90 23.77 29.10
N SER A 53 -29.34 23.49 27.92
CA SER A 53 -29.63 22.26 27.18
C SER A 53 -29.18 21.00 27.94
N VAL A 54 -28.04 21.07 28.64
CA VAL A 54 -27.60 19.99 29.54
C VAL A 54 -28.54 19.85 30.76
N ASN A 55 -28.96 20.95 31.38
CA ASN A 55 -29.92 20.91 32.49
C ASN A 55 -31.29 20.34 32.08
N ASN A 56 -31.72 20.65 30.85
CA ASN A 56 -32.93 20.11 30.26
C ASN A 56 -32.86 18.58 30.14
N LEU A 57 -31.74 18.03 29.64
CA LEU A 57 -31.49 16.59 29.61
C LEU A 57 -31.39 15.96 31.01
N LEU A 58 -30.85 16.70 32.00
CA LEU A 58 -30.72 16.25 33.39
C LEU A 58 -32.07 16.14 34.12
N ALA A 59 -33.02 17.03 33.84
CA ALA A 59 -34.32 17.08 34.52
C ALA A 59 -35.07 15.72 34.56
N PRO A 60 -35.30 15.03 33.43
CA PRO A 60 -35.99 13.73 33.44
C PRO A 60 -35.17 12.63 34.13
N LEU A 61 -33.83 12.67 34.01
CA LEU A 61 -32.93 11.71 34.66
C LEU A 61 -32.89 11.87 36.19
N ASN A 62 -32.95 13.12 36.67
CA ASN A 62 -33.08 13.45 38.09
C ASN A 62 -34.40 12.95 38.66
N GLN A 63 -35.51 13.25 37.98
CA GLN A 63 -36.84 12.84 38.42
C GLN A 63 -36.95 11.32 38.56
N LYS A 64 -36.37 10.57 37.62
CA LYS A 64 -36.51 9.11 37.52
C LYS A 64 -35.35 8.33 38.16
N LYS A 65 -34.32 9.04 38.63
CA LYS A 65 -33.09 8.50 39.24
C LYS A 65 -32.40 7.48 38.31
N ILE A 66 -32.22 7.86 37.05
CA ILE A 66 -31.53 7.04 36.04
C ILE A 66 -30.10 7.56 35.89
N PRO A 67 -29.06 6.70 36.04
CA PRO A 67 -27.69 7.11 35.81
C PRO A 67 -27.41 7.32 34.32
N ALA A 68 -26.48 8.23 34.00
CA ALA A 68 -26.09 8.52 32.62
C ALA A 68 -24.57 8.70 32.46
N THR A 69 -24.08 8.44 31.24
CA THR A 69 -22.72 8.80 30.80
C THR A 69 -22.77 10.11 30.02
N TRP A 70 -22.06 11.12 30.50
CA TRP A 70 -21.90 12.42 29.86
C TRP A 70 -20.57 12.46 29.11
N LEU A 71 -20.62 12.38 27.78
CA LEU A 71 -19.42 12.44 26.94
C LEU A 71 -19.15 13.90 26.57
N LEU A 72 -18.11 14.49 27.13
CA LEU A 72 -17.85 15.93 27.01
C LEU A 72 -16.88 16.19 25.85
N ARG A 73 -17.26 17.04 24.89
CA ARG A 73 -16.31 17.55 23.90
C ARG A 73 -15.36 18.54 24.56
N TYR A 74 -14.16 18.67 24.02
CA TYR A 74 -13.12 19.52 24.61
C TYR A 74 -13.58 20.96 24.91
N ASP A 75 -14.41 21.55 24.06
CA ASP A 75 -14.99 22.89 24.27
C ASP A 75 -16.04 22.97 25.39
N ALA A 76 -16.65 21.85 25.79
CA ALA A 76 -17.59 21.76 26.91
C ALA A 76 -16.88 21.76 28.29
N PHE A 77 -15.59 21.38 28.35
CA PHE A 77 -14.81 21.35 29.60
C PHE A 77 -13.48 22.11 29.54
N SER A 78 -13.32 23.02 28.56
CA SER A 78 -12.18 23.95 28.49
C SER A 78 -12.50 25.37 28.92
N ASN A 79 -13.78 25.69 29.17
CA ASN A 79 -14.22 26.97 29.74
C ASN A 79 -14.60 26.81 31.24
N ASN A 80 -14.52 27.91 32.00
CA ASN A 80 -14.76 27.88 33.45
C ASN A 80 -16.17 27.42 33.82
N GLU A 81 -17.19 27.83 33.07
CA GLU A 81 -18.60 27.52 33.37
C GLU A 81 -18.87 26.01 33.28
N GLY A 82 -18.42 25.37 32.21
CA GLY A 82 -18.55 23.92 32.00
C GLY A 82 -17.75 23.11 33.02
N ILE A 83 -16.51 23.53 33.35
CA ILE A 83 -15.70 22.85 34.37
C ILE A 83 -16.41 22.89 35.73
N VAL A 84 -16.90 24.06 36.15
CA VAL A 84 -17.63 24.20 37.42
C VAL A 84 -18.90 23.36 37.42
N PHE A 85 -19.64 23.39 36.32
CA PHE A 85 -20.88 22.62 36.18
C PHE A 85 -20.65 21.11 36.28
N PHE A 86 -19.74 20.54 35.50
CA PHE A 86 -19.52 19.09 35.48
C PHE A 86 -18.82 18.58 36.75
N LYS A 87 -17.99 19.40 37.41
CA LYS A 87 -17.49 19.08 38.76
C LYS A 87 -18.62 18.97 39.77
N LYS A 88 -19.54 19.94 39.76
CA LYS A 88 -20.71 19.92 40.62
C LYS A 88 -21.58 18.68 40.33
N LEU A 89 -21.83 18.40 39.05
CA LEU A 89 -22.60 17.23 38.62
C LEU A 89 -21.99 15.92 39.13
N ALA A 90 -20.68 15.74 38.99
CA ALA A 90 -19.98 14.54 39.46
C ALA A 90 -20.09 14.31 40.98
N VAL A 91 -20.25 15.38 41.76
CA VAL A 91 -20.47 15.31 43.22
C VAL A 91 -21.94 15.03 43.55
N GLU A 92 -22.87 15.70 42.86
CA GLU A 92 -24.32 15.58 43.12
C GLU A 92 -24.91 14.27 42.59
N ARG A 93 -24.30 13.68 41.56
CA ARG A 93 -24.72 12.44 40.90
C ARG A 93 -23.53 11.48 40.77
N PRO A 94 -23.09 10.84 41.85
CA PRO A 94 -21.93 9.94 41.83
C PRO A 94 -22.14 8.67 41.01
N ASP A 95 -23.38 8.33 40.67
CA ASP A 95 -23.73 7.20 39.80
C ASP A 95 -23.65 7.55 38.30
N ASP A 96 -23.53 8.84 37.95
CA ASP A 96 -23.26 9.28 36.58
C ASP A 96 -21.76 9.15 36.26
N GLU A 97 -21.45 9.04 34.97
CA GLU A 97 -20.07 8.96 34.47
C GLU A 97 -19.73 10.17 33.62
N LEU A 98 -18.56 10.76 33.83
CA LEU A 98 -17.96 11.73 32.90
C LEU A 98 -16.98 11.04 31.97
N GLY A 99 -17.15 11.23 30.67
CA GLY A 99 -16.25 10.74 29.63
C GLY A 99 -15.92 11.81 28.60
N ILE A 100 -15.27 11.43 27.51
CA ILE A 100 -14.88 12.37 26.42
C ILE A 100 -15.68 12.09 25.16
N PHE A 101 -16.24 13.15 24.56
CA PHE A 101 -16.76 13.13 23.19
C PHE A 101 -15.69 13.68 22.24
N LEU A 102 -14.95 12.80 21.57
CA LEU A 102 -13.68 13.12 20.91
C LEU A 102 -13.86 13.62 19.48
N GLU A 103 -14.74 14.60 19.29
CA GLU A 103 -14.77 15.41 18.06
C GLU A 103 -13.64 16.44 18.10
N ILE A 104 -12.80 16.45 17.07
CA ILE A 104 -11.70 17.40 17.00
C ILE A 104 -12.21 18.80 16.62
N THR A 105 -11.92 19.74 17.50
CA THR A 105 -12.19 21.18 17.36
C THR A 105 -10.90 21.94 17.00
N PRO A 106 -10.96 23.12 16.34
CA PRO A 106 -9.81 24.01 16.16
C PRO A 106 -9.01 24.23 17.45
N ARG A 107 -9.68 24.45 18.58
CA ARG A 107 -9.01 24.70 19.86
C ARG A 107 -8.27 23.47 20.40
N LEU A 108 -8.86 22.28 20.28
CA LEU A 108 -8.16 21.03 20.62
C LEU A 108 -6.95 20.79 19.70
N ALA A 109 -7.08 21.06 18.41
CA ALA A 109 -5.98 20.90 17.46
C ALA A 109 -4.84 21.89 17.76
N GLU A 110 -5.17 23.15 18.08
CA GLU A 110 -4.23 24.17 18.54
C GLU A 110 -3.51 23.73 19.83
N LEU A 111 -4.27 23.26 20.84
CA LEU A 111 -3.70 22.73 22.08
C LEU A 111 -2.72 21.58 21.83
N ALA A 112 -3.02 20.71 20.87
CA ALA A 112 -2.21 19.55 20.53
C ALA A 112 -1.03 19.87 19.60
N GLU A 113 -0.86 21.13 19.17
CA GLU A 113 0.10 21.53 18.14
C GLU A 113 -0.06 20.71 16.85
N VAL A 114 -1.31 20.48 16.44
CA VAL A 114 -1.70 19.78 15.22
C VAL A 114 -2.46 20.73 14.32
N GLY A 115 -2.13 20.74 13.03
CA GLY A 115 -2.85 21.56 12.05
C GLY A 115 -4.31 21.12 11.91
N TYR A 116 -5.27 22.03 12.12
CA TYR A 116 -6.67 21.77 11.83
C TYR A 116 -6.93 21.84 10.32
N PRO A 117 -7.44 20.78 9.66
CA PRO A 117 -7.61 20.76 8.21
C PRO A 117 -8.52 21.90 7.70
N GLY A 118 -7.98 22.74 6.82
CA GLY A 118 -8.76 23.72 6.05
C GLY A 118 -9.45 23.10 4.83
N GLY A 119 -10.53 23.72 4.35
CA GLY A 119 -11.36 23.21 3.24
C GLY A 119 -12.45 22.23 3.71
N GLY A 120 -13.39 21.87 2.82
CA GLY A 120 -14.61 21.13 3.19
C GLY A 120 -15.83 22.05 3.35
N LEU A 121 -17.03 21.52 3.12
CA LEU A 121 -18.28 22.32 3.10
C LEU A 121 -18.81 22.58 4.51
N PHE A 122 -18.60 21.62 5.42
CA PHE A 122 -19.20 21.64 6.75
C PHE A 122 -18.17 21.45 7.86
N TRP A 123 -18.53 21.85 9.07
CA TRP A 123 -17.67 21.67 10.25
C TRP A 123 -17.58 20.19 10.64
N HIS A 124 -18.64 19.42 10.39
CA HIS A 124 -18.73 17.97 10.68
C HIS A 124 -18.06 17.09 9.62
N ASP A 125 -17.30 17.66 8.69
CA ASP A 125 -16.59 16.87 7.68
C ASP A 125 -15.62 15.84 8.33
N ALA A 126 -15.64 14.60 7.86
CA ALA A 126 -14.96 13.45 8.48
C ALA A 126 -13.44 13.60 8.62
N ASN A 127 -12.78 14.30 7.70
CA ASN A 127 -11.35 14.62 7.77
C ASN A 127 -11.02 15.63 8.87
N LYS A 128 -11.99 16.37 9.39
CA LYS A 128 -11.80 17.37 10.46
C LYS A 128 -12.10 16.80 11.82
N ILE A 129 -13.28 16.21 12.02
CA ILE A 129 -13.76 15.92 13.39
C ILE A 129 -13.32 14.54 13.90
N PHE A 130 -12.90 13.61 13.03
CA PHE A 130 -12.45 12.28 13.44
C PHE A 130 -10.93 12.17 13.45
N LEU A 131 -10.41 11.39 14.40
CA LEU A 131 -8.98 11.04 14.46
C LEU A 131 -8.48 10.40 13.16
N SER A 132 -9.33 9.65 12.46
CA SER A 132 -8.99 9.08 11.15
C SER A 132 -8.61 10.13 10.10
N GLY A 133 -9.02 11.39 10.26
CA GLY A 133 -8.62 12.52 9.41
C GLY A 133 -7.18 12.99 9.60
N TYR A 134 -6.51 12.51 10.65
CA TYR A 134 -5.14 12.88 11.02
C TYR A 134 -4.18 11.70 10.87
N LYS A 135 -2.88 11.97 10.80
CA LYS A 135 -1.85 10.92 10.79
C LYS A 135 -1.75 10.26 12.16
N PRO A 136 -1.32 8.99 12.28
CA PRO A 136 -1.24 8.29 13.56
C PRO A 136 -0.47 9.03 14.65
N GLU A 137 0.60 9.74 14.31
CA GLU A 137 1.37 10.58 15.22
C GLU A 137 0.61 11.82 15.71
N GLU A 138 -0.22 12.42 14.85
CA GLU A 138 -1.09 13.56 15.19
C GLU A 138 -2.29 13.10 16.03
N ARG A 139 -2.84 11.90 15.75
CA ARG A 139 -3.89 11.27 16.57
C ARG A 139 -3.45 11.13 18.01
N ILE A 140 -2.23 10.64 18.23
CA ILE A 140 -1.65 10.51 19.58
C ILE A 140 -1.60 11.86 20.29
N LYS A 141 -1.12 12.91 19.62
CA LYS A 141 -1.06 14.26 20.21
C LYS A 141 -2.44 14.79 20.60
N LEU A 142 -3.44 14.62 19.74
CA LEU A 142 -4.82 15.05 19.98
C LEU A 142 -5.44 14.32 21.18
N ILE A 143 -5.25 12.99 21.25
CA ILE A 143 -5.69 12.16 22.38
C ILE A 143 -5.02 12.65 23.66
N ASP A 144 -3.69 12.75 23.66
CA ASP A 144 -2.90 13.14 24.83
C ASP A 144 -3.34 14.52 25.35
N ALA A 145 -3.47 15.51 24.47
CA ALA A 145 -3.90 16.86 24.83
C ALA A 145 -5.29 16.88 25.50
N SER A 146 -6.25 16.16 24.93
CA SER A 146 -7.61 16.08 25.49
C SER A 146 -7.64 15.34 26.84
N PHE A 147 -6.89 14.24 26.97
CA PHE A 147 -6.89 13.40 28.17
C PHE A 147 -6.16 14.04 29.34
N GLU A 148 -5.01 14.68 29.09
CA GLU A 148 -4.28 15.40 30.14
C GLU A 148 -5.12 16.56 30.68
N LYS A 149 -5.82 17.31 29.82
CA LYS A 149 -6.74 18.37 30.29
C LYS A 149 -7.94 17.82 31.04
N PHE A 150 -8.51 16.71 30.58
CA PHE A 150 -9.60 16.06 31.31
C PHE A 150 -9.17 15.66 32.73
N LYS A 151 -8.00 15.03 32.87
CA LYS A 151 -7.44 14.66 34.18
C LYS A 151 -7.08 15.86 35.04
N GLU A 152 -6.51 16.92 34.46
CA GLU A 152 -6.21 18.17 35.15
C GLU A 152 -7.47 18.74 35.82
N PHE A 153 -8.61 18.72 35.11
CA PHE A 153 -9.85 19.28 35.64
C PHE A 153 -10.60 18.33 36.56
N PHE A 154 -10.77 17.06 36.20
CA PHE A 154 -11.64 16.13 36.95
C PHE A 154 -10.88 15.19 37.91
N GLY A 155 -9.55 15.13 37.83
CA GLY A 155 -8.69 14.34 38.72
C GLY A 155 -8.48 12.88 38.30
N PHE A 156 -9.10 12.43 37.21
CA PHE A 156 -9.01 11.07 36.68
C PHE A 156 -9.01 11.06 35.15
N TYR A 157 -8.52 9.98 34.52
CA TYR A 157 -8.67 9.76 33.08
C TYR A 157 -10.05 9.14 32.78
N PRO A 158 -10.68 9.47 31.64
CA PRO A 158 -11.99 8.95 31.30
C PRO A 158 -11.94 7.43 31.06
N LYS A 159 -12.96 6.70 31.54
CA LYS A 159 -13.16 5.28 31.18
C LYS A 159 -13.89 5.10 29.86
N SER A 160 -14.72 6.08 29.50
CA SER A 160 -15.56 6.04 28.30
C SER A 160 -15.26 7.20 27.37
N VAL A 161 -15.14 6.87 26.08
CA VAL A 161 -14.91 7.82 25.00
C VAL A 161 -15.92 7.55 23.89
N GLY A 162 -16.40 8.57 23.22
CA GLY A 162 -17.25 8.40 22.05
C GLY A 162 -17.04 9.44 20.97
N VAL A 163 -17.30 9.07 19.74
CA VAL A 163 -17.51 9.96 18.59
C VAL A 163 -18.08 9.10 17.46
N TRP A 164 -18.64 9.67 16.41
CA TRP A 164 -19.28 8.89 15.35
C TRP A 164 -18.36 7.83 14.70
N HIS A 165 -17.04 8.09 14.67
CA HIS A 165 -16.04 7.08 14.31
C HIS A 165 -14.70 7.28 15.06
N ILE A 166 -14.20 6.21 15.70
CA ILE A 166 -12.83 6.12 16.23
C ILE A 166 -12.13 4.92 15.59
N ASP A 167 -10.98 5.17 14.96
CA ASP A 167 -10.18 4.12 14.32
C ASP A 167 -9.56 3.16 15.36
N ALA A 168 -9.35 1.89 14.99
CA ALA A 168 -8.83 0.85 15.88
C ALA A 168 -7.42 1.16 16.42
N TYR A 169 -6.61 1.91 15.67
CA TYR A 169 -5.29 2.35 16.15
C TYR A 169 -5.44 3.28 17.35
N SER A 170 -6.32 4.27 17.26
CA SER A 170 -6.63 5.23 18.33
C SER A 170 -7.29 4.56 19.53
N VAL A 171 -8.27 3.66 19.32
CA VAL A 171 -8.92 2.92 20.41
C VAL A 171 -7.91 2.09 21.19
N ARG A 172 -7.03 1.38 20.49
CA ARG A 172 -5.95 0.61 21.12
C ARG A 172 -5.05 1.51 21.96
N TYR A 173 -4.64 2.67 21.43
CA TYR A 173 -3.79 3.60 22.15
C TYR A 173 -4.45 4.10 23.44
N MET A 174 -5.73 4.49 23.38
CA MET A 174 -6.50 4.94 24.53
C MET A 174 -6.69 3.82 25.58
N SER A 175 -6.97 2.60 25.14
CA SER A 175 -7.12 1.45 26.03
C SER A 175 -5.79 1.09 26.71
N GLU A 176 -4.71 0.93 25.93
CA GLU A 176 -3.39 0.51 26.43
C GLU A 176 -2.72 1.58 27.32
N LYS A 177 -2.86 2.88 27.00
CA LYS A 177 -2.20 3.97 27.74
C LYS A 177 -3.05 4.54 28.87
N TYR A 178 -4.35 4.78 28.62
CA TYR A 178 -5.22 5.51 29.51
C TYR A 178 -6.26 4.63 30.23
N GLY A 179 -6.36 3.35 29.88
CA GLY A 179 -7.30 2.42 30.53
C GLY A 179 -8.74 2.65 30.11
N VAL A 180 -8.98 3.20 28.91
CA VAL A 180 -10.34 3.34 28.36
C VAL A 180 -10.94 1.96 28.12
N THR A 181 -12.12 1.72 28.69
CA THR A 181 -12.83 0.44 28.61
C THR A 181 -14.12 0.51 27.78
N GLY A 182 -14.68 1.70 27.55
CA GLY A 182 -15.89 1.90 26.75
C GLY A 182 -15.68 2.85 25.56
N ILE A 183 -16.11 2.44 24.37
CA ILE A 183 -16.01 3.22 23.13
C ILE A 183 -17.37 3.32 22.46
N LEU A 184 -17.92 4.52 22.28
CA LEU A 184 -19.15 4.73 21.52
C LEU A 184 -18.82 5.13 20.08
N ILE A 185 -19.42 4.43 19.10
CA ILE A 185 -19.39 4.78 17.67
C ILE A 185 -20.81 4.84 17.09
N CYS A 186 -21.00 5.45 15.92
CA CYS A 186 -22.31 5.48 15.26
C CYS A 186 -22.73 4.09 14.76
N ALA A 187 -24.03 3.77 14.83
CA ALA A 187 -24.61 2.55 14.29
C ALA A 187 -24.19 2.25 12.85
N ASP A 188 -24.21 0.96 12.51
CA ASP A 188 -24.08 0.49 11.13
C ASP A 188 -25.12 1.20 10.24
N GLN A 189 -24.63 1.94 9.24
CA GLN A 189 -25.43 2.77 8.34
C GLN A 189 -24.79 2.84 6.96
N PHE A 190 -25.63 2.82 5.92
CA PHE A 190 -25.14 2.92 4.55
C PHE A 190 -24.74 4.35 4.18
N GLY A 191 -25.42 5.35 4.76
CA GLY A 191 -25.07 6.76 4.59
C GLY A 191 -25.97 7.72 5.37
N THR A 192 -25.38 8.46 6.31
CA THR A 192 -25.95 9.62 7.03
C THR A 192 -24.83 10.63 7.26
N ASP A 193 -25.07 11.93 7.10
CA ASP A 193 -24.10 13.02 7.34
C ASP A 193 -22.76 12.90 6.58
N GLY A 194 -22.77 12.19 5.45
CA GLY A 194 -21.56 11.91 4.67
C GLY A 194 -20.71 10.74 5.20
N TYR A 195 -21.22 9.97 6.16
CA TYR A 195 -20.55 8.80 6.71
C TYR A 195 -21.24 7.49 6.31
N GLN A 196 -20.48 6.61 5.65
CA GLN A 196 -20.82 5.21 5.44
C GLN A 196 -20.03 4.36 6.44
N ILE A 197 -20.74 3.67 7.33
CA ILE A 197 -20.19 2.74 8.33
C ILE A 197 -20.93 1.42 8.14
N TRP A 198 -20.41 0.54 7.30
CA TRP A 198 -21.17 -0.60 6.80
C TRP A 198 -20.43 -1.91 7.06
N GLY A 199 -21.11 -2.89 7.66
CA GLY A 199 -20.52 -4.22 7.83
C GLY A 199 -19.99 -4.55 9.23
N GLY A 200 -20.37 -3.80 10.25
CA GLY A 200 -20.07 -4.12 11.66
C GLY A 200 -21.15 -4.98 12.31
N TRP A 201 -21.13 -5.10 13.63
CA TRP A 201 -22.22 -5.73 14.37
C TRP A 201 -23.46 -4.82 14.41
N TRP A 202 -24.66 -5.40 14.34
CA TRP A 202 -25.89 -4.62 14.28
C TRP A 202 -26.34 -4.15 15.67
N GLY A 203 -25.74 -3.08 16.17
CA GLY A 203 -26.21 -2.38 17.37
C GLY A 203 -25.87 -3.03 18.71
N ILE A 204 -25.07 -4.10 18.74
CA ILE A 204 -24.73 -4.86 19.96
C ILE A 204 -23.26 -4.66 20.38
N PRO A 205 -22.96 -4.59 21.69
CA PRO A 205 -21.59 -4.43 22.17
C PRO A 205 -20.66 -5.61 21.88
N TYR A 206 -19.38 -5.30 21.62
CA TYR A 206 -18.33 -6.30 21.35
C TYR A 206 -16.92 -5.75 21.62
N TYR A 207 -15.93 -6.64 21.65
CA TYR A 207 -14.52 -6.28 21.60
C TYR A 207 -14.04 -6.18 20.15
N PRO A 208 -13.48 -5.03 19.73
CA PRO A 208 -13.03 -4.86 18.37
C PRO A 208 -11.65 -5.48 18.15
N SER A 209 -11.34 -5.73 16.88
CA SER A 209 -10.01 -6.11 16.44
C SER A 209 -9.03 -4.94 16.53
N ARG A 210 -7.75 -5.25 16.77
CA ARG A 210 -6.61 -4.32 16.70
C ARG A 210 -6.39 -3.69 15.32
N TYR A 211 -7.09 -4.15 14.28
CA TYR A 211 -6.95 -3.67 12.91
C TYR A 211 -8.16 -2.88 12.39
N ASN A 212 -9.36 -3.12 12.90
CA ASN A 212 -10.58 -2.51 12.37
C ASN A 212 -11.63 -2.45 13.47
N ILE A 213 -12.13 -1.24 13.74
CA ILE A 213 -13.08 -1.01 14.83
C ILE A 213 -14.41 -1.75 14.60
N LEU A 214 -14.82 -1.94 13.34
CA LEU A 214 -16.08 -2.59 12.96
C LEU A 214 -16.00 -4.12 12.99
N LEU A 215 -14.81 -4.71 13.13
CA LEU A 215 -14.64 -6.16 13.17
C LEU A 215 -14.49 -6.65 14.60
N PRO A 216 -15.26 -7.68 15.02
CA PRO A 216 -15.06 -8.30 16.33
C PRO A 216 -13.73 -9.06 16.38
N ALA A 217 -13.08 -9.03 17.54
CA ALA A 217 -11.92 -9.86 17.80
C ALA A 217 -12.33 -11.34 17.93
N GLN A 218 -11.60 -12.21 17.23
CA GLN A 218 -11.75 -13.66 17.28
C GLN A 218 -10.70 -14.30 18.21
N THR A 219 -9.58 -13.61 18.43
CA THR A 219 -8.48 -14.09 19.29
C THR A 219 -8.03 -13.04 20.30
N HIS A 220 -7.54 -13.49 21.46
CA HIS A 220 -6.96 -12.60 22.48
C HIS A 220 -5.82 -11.72 21.95
N LYS A 221 -5.01 -12.24 21.02
CA LYS A 221 -3.88 -11.51 20.42
C LYS A 221 -4.33 -10.25 19.67
N ASN A 222 -5.48 -10.36 19.00
CA ASN A 222 -6.01 -9.30 18.15
C ASN A 222 -7.18 -8.56 18.81
N LYS A 223 -7.50 -8.86 20.07
CA LYS A 223 -8.50 -8.12 20.86
C LYS A 223 -7.95 -6.78 21.34
N ILE A 224 -8.76 -5.74 21.27
CA ILE A 224 -8.58 -4.54 22.11
C ILE A 224 -9.51 -4.69 23.32
N ASP A 225 -8.98 -4.50 24.53
CA ASP A 225 -9.74 -4.59 25.79
C ASP A 225 -10.57 -3.32 26.05
N ALA A 226 -11.39 -2.95 25.06
CA ALA A 226 -12.39 -1.90 25.13
C ALA A 226 -13.67 -2.37 24.45
N VAL A 227 -14.82 -2.15 25.08
CA VAL A 227 -16.13 -2.54 24.59
C VAL A 227 -16.67 -1.44 23.67
N VAL A 228 -16.99 -1.81 22.44
CA VAL A 228 -17.67 -0.92 21.49
C VAL A 228 -19.16 -0.88 21.80
N PHE A 229 -19.74 0.31 21.82
CA PHE A 229 -21.16 0.60 21.93
C PHE A 229 -21.63 1.29 20.65
N TRP A 230 -22.88 1.05 20.27
CA TRP A 230 -23.48 1.66 19.09
C TRP A 230 -24.43 2.78 19.51
N TRP A 231 -24.15 3.99 19.02
CA TRP A 231 -25.07 5.10 19.09
C TRP A 231 -26.26 4.84 18.18
N ALA A 232 -27.45 5.16 18.67
CA ALA A 232 -28.66 5.17 17.85
C ALA A 232 -28.97 3.82 17.17
N ALA A 233 -29.03 2.74 17.96
CA ALA A 233 -29.37 1.38 17.49
C ALA A 233 -30.58 1.38 16.52
N ARG A 234 -30.45 0.62 15.41
CA ARG A 234 -31.35 0.67 14.25
C ARG A 234 -32.30 -0.52 14.20
N ASP A 235 -33.45 -0.33 13.56
CA ASP A 235 -34.34 -1.44 13.26
C ASP A 235 -33.65 -2.45 12.33
N PRO A 236 -33.62 -3.76 12.67
CA PRO A 236 -32.93 -4.76 11.87
C PRO A 236 -33.51 -4.96 10.46
N ILE A 237 -34.76 -4.54 10.21
CA ILE A 237 -35.42 -4.71 8.91
C ILE A 237 -35.53 -3.35 8.22
N LEU A 238 -36.13 -2.36 8.88
CA LEU A 238 -36.38 -1.04 8.27
C LEU A 238 -35.11 -0.18 8.21
N GLY A 239 -34.16 -0.44 9.11
CA GLY A 239 -32.86 0.23 9.14
C GLY A 239 -31.87 -0.26 8.08
N TYR A 240 -32.13 -1.43 7.49
CA TYR A 240 -31.25 -2.02 6.49
C TYR A 240 -31.61 -1.54 5.08
N GLY A 241 -30.91 -0.51 4.60
CA GLY A 241 -31.15 0.08 3.28
C GLY A 241 -30.02 0.97 2.77
N GLY A 242 -30.20 1.50 1.55
CA GLY A 242 -29.17 2.22 0.79
C GLY A 242 -29.15 3.73 0.94
N SER A 243 -29.98 4.31 1.83
CA SER A 243 -30.09 5.76 1.96
C SER A 243 -30.21 6.23 3.42
N VAL A 244 -30.19 7.56 3.58
CA VAL A 244 -30.44 8.24 4.87
C VAL A 244 -31.80 7.84 5.43
N ARG A 245 -32.81 7.67 4.57
CA ARG A 245 -34.19 7.35 5.00
C ARG A 245 -34.25 6.03 5.75
N GLU A 246 -33.61 4.99 5.23
CA GLU A 246 -33.57 3.70 5.94
C GLU A 246 -32.69 3.82 7.19
N SER A 247 -31.55 4.50 7.09
CA SER A 247 -30.61 4.69 8.20
C SER A 247 -31.22 5.41 9.43
N THR A 248 -32.33 6.13 9.29
CA THR A 248 -33.04 6.82 10.39
C THR A 248 -34.22 6.03 10.98
N TYR A 249 -34.39 4.74 10.66
CA TYR A 249 -35.27 3.86 11.45
C TYR A 249 -34.53 3.40 12.71
N SER A 250 -34.59 4.19 13.79
CA SER A 250 -33.77 3.96 14.98
C SER A 250 -34.46 4.29 16.31
N VAL A 251 -33.75 4.05 17.42
CA VAL A 251 -34.19 4.44 18.78
C VAL A 251 -34.09 5.94 19.07
N GLN A 252 -33.49 6.74 18.20
CA GLN A 252 -33.35 8.19 18.40
C GLN A 252 -34.68 8.91 18.21
N ALA A 253 -34.99 9.86 19.09
CA ALA A 253 -36.30 10.52 19.11
C ALA A 253 -36.59 11.30 17.83
N ASN A 254 -35.63 12.07 17.33
CA ASN A 254 -35.74 12.78 16.05
C ASN A 254 -35.93 11.83 14.85
N ASP A 255 -35.23 10.68 14.87
CA ASP A 255 -35.23 9.68 13.81
C ASP A 255 -36.62 9.07 13.59
N TYR A 256 -37.19 8.38 14.58
CA TYR A 256 -38.49 7.70 14.37
C TYR A 256 -39.65 8.70 14.20
N LEU A 257 -39.56 9.91 14.75
CA LEU A 257 -40.56 10.95 14.51
C LEU A 257 -40.58 11.43 13.05
N SER A 258 -39.41 11.47 12.39
CA SER A 258 -39.33 11.84 10.97
C SER A 258 -40.08 10.85 10.06
N HIS A 259 -40.31 9.63 10.55
CA HIS A 259 -41.09 8.58 9.89
C HIS A 259 -42.57 8.54 10.31
N GLY A 260 -43.01 9.48 11.15
CA GLY A 260 -44.37 9.49 11.70
C GLY A 260 -44.62 8.36 12.73
N LEU A 261 -43.56 7.82 13.32
CA LEU A 261 -43.62 6.79 14.35
C LEU A 261 -43.57 7.41 15.76
N ASP A 262 -43.85 6.62 16.79
CA ASP A 262 -44.03 7.10 18.16
C ASP A 262 -43.37 6.18 19.22
N ALA A 263 -43.75 6.37 20.49
CA ALA A 263 -43.23 5.60 21.61
C ALA A 263 -43.53 4.09 21.52
N VAL A 264 -44.55 3.67 20.76
CA VAL A 264 -44.84 2.24 20.52
C VAL A 264 -43.71 1.63 19.70
N TYR A 265 -43.24 2.33 18.68
CA TYR A 265 -42.10 1.91 17.86
C TYR A 265 -40.81 1.86 18.69
N PHE A 266 -40.56 2.88 19.53
CA PHE A 266 -39.44 2.85 20.46
C PHE A 266 -39.50 1.63 21.39
N LYS A 267 -40.67 1.31 21.96
CA LYS A 267 -40.85 0.13 22.82
C LYS A 267 -40.58 -1.17 22.06
N LYS A 268 -41.00 -1.27 20.78
CA LYS A 268 -40.69 -2.41 19.92
C LYS A 268 -39.18 -2.61 19.79
N LEU A 269 -38.44 -1.56 19.43
CA LEU A 269 -36.97 -1.65 19.33
C LEU A 269 -36.31 -1.97 20.67
N MET A 270 -36.78 -1.36 21.76
CA MET A 270 -36.31 -1.66 23.10
C MET A 270 -36.44 -3.16 23.41
N ASN A 271 -37.57 -3.78 23.05
CA ASN A 271 -37.76 -5.22 23.26
C ASN A 271 -36.84 -6.07 22.37
N ASP A 272 -36.66 -5.70 21.10
CA ASP A 272 -35.79 -6.43 20.16
C ASP A 272 -34.34 -6.53 20.65
N TYR A 273 -33.84 -5.48 21.32
CA TYR A 273 -32.47 -5.40 21.84
C TYR A 273 -32.32 -5.96 23.26
N LEU A 274 -33.32 -5.77 24.13
CA LEU A 274 -33.18 -6.09 25.55
C LEU A 274 -33.66 -7.49 25.93
N PHE A 275 -34.70 -8.02 25.29
CA PHE A 275 -35.46 -9.16 25.84
C PHE A 275 -35.51 -10.42 24.95
N ASP A 276 -34.57 -10.58 24.01
CA ASP A 276 -34.47 -11.78 23.17
C ASP A 276 -33.81 -12.96 23.89
N ASN A 277 -34.59 -13.96 24.31
CA ASN A 277 -34.15 -15.15 25.07
C ASN A 277 -33.02 -15.98 24.43
N ARG A 278 -32.66 -15.76 23.15
CA ARG A 278 -31.52 -16.41 22.51
C ARG A 278 -30.16 -15.88 23.01
N ASN A 279 -30.13 -14.65 23.55
CA ASN A 279 -28.88 -14.00 23.97
C ASN A 279 -28.54 -14.22 25.45
N GLN A 280 -27.25 -14.14 25.77
CA GLN A 280 -26.77 -14.23 27.15
C GLN A 280 -27.02 -12.96 27.97
N PHE A 281 -27.23 -11.83 27.30
CA PHE A 281 -27.56 -10.53 27.88
C PHE A 281 -28.34 -9.70 26.86
N GLY A 282 -29.02 -8.64 27.32
CA GLY A 282 -29.54 -7.58 26.46
C GLY A 282 -28.80 -6.28 26.72
N GLN A 283 -28.52 -5.49 25.68
CA GLN A 283 -27.99 -4.14 25.87
C GLN A 283 -28.60 -3.18 24.85
N LEU A 284 -28.97 -1.99 25.31
CA LEU A 284 -29.40 -0.89 24.44
C LEU A 284 -28.81 0.44 24.90
N THR A 285 -28.22 1.18 23.98
CA THR A 285 -27.79 2.56 24.20
C THR A 285 -28.87 3.53 23.73
N ILE A 286 -29.25 4.46 24.59
CA ILE A 286 -30.18 5.57 24.29
C ILE A 286 -29.58 6.90 24.76
N GLY A 287 -30.16 8.02 24.33
CA GLY A 287 -29.73 9.34 24.75
C GLY A 287 -29.95 10.39 23.68
N LEU A 288 -29.64 11.64 23.97
CA LEU A 288 -29.71 12.76 23.02
C LEU A 288 -28.46 13.63 23.11
N GLU A 289 -28.04 14.18 21.97
CA GLU A 289 -27.06 15.27 21.97
C GLU A 289 -27.69 16.55 22.55
N ASN A 290 -26.87 17.38 23.20
CA ASN A 290 -27.33 18.63 23.83
C ASN A 290 -27.61 19.78 22.83
N ASP A 291 -27.23 19.64 21.57
CA ASP A 291 -27.50 20.63 20.51
C ASP A 291 -28.83 20.38 19.76
N ASN A 292 -29.58 19.35 20.18
CA ASN A 292 -30.92 19.09 19.72
C ASN A 292 -31.94 20.14 20.20
N ASN A 293 -33.00 20.36 19.42
CA ASN A 293 -34.07 21.29 19.78
C ASN A 293 -34.95 20.71 20.92
N TRP A 294 -34.75 21.23 22.13
CA TRP A 294 -35.46 20.77 23.33
C TRP A 294 -36.98 20.96 23.28
N GLU A 295 -37.47 22.07 22.73
CA GLU A 295 -38.93 22.32 22.61
C GLU A 295 -39.63 21.24 21.79
N LYS A 296 -38.95 20.69 20.78
CA LYS A 296 -39.48 19.61 19.94
C LYS A 296 -39.31 18.22 20.55
N LEU A 297 -38.22 17.96 21.27
CA LEU A 297 -37.80 16.60 21.64
C LEU A 297 -37.91 16.30 23.14
N GLY A 298 -38.05 17.30 24.02
CA GLY A 298 -38.01 17.14 25.48
C GLY A 298 -39.08 16.18 26.03
N ASP A 299 -40.34 16.34 25.64
CA ASP A 299 -41.43 15.41 26.01
C ASP A 299 -41.17 13.99 25.51
N LYS A 300 -40.50 13.84 24.36
CA LYS A 300 -40.22 12.52 23.75
C LYS A 300 -39.10 11.82 24.49
N PHE A 301 -38.04 12.54 24.81
CA PHE A 301 -36.97 12.03 25.66
C PHE A 301 -37.48 11.65 27.04
N ASP A 302 -38.30 12.49 27.67
CA ASP A 302 -38.89 12.19 28.98
C ASP A 302 -39.71 10.89 28.97
N ARG A 303 -40.50 10.67 27.90
CA ARG A 303 -41.24 9.41 27.70
C ARG A 303 -40.34 8.20 27.47
N GLN A 304 -39.19 8.36 26.81
CA GLN A 304 -38.22 7.27 26.67
C GLN A 304 -37.64 6.87 28.03
N ILE A 305 -37.26 7.86 28.86
CA ILE A 305 -36.75 7.61 30.21
C ILE A 305 -37.86 7.04 31.11
N GLU A 306 -39.12 7.47 30.97
CA GLU A 306 -40.27 6.89 31.65
C GLU A 306 -40.48 5.41 31.28
N ALA A 307 -40.37 5.06 29.99
CA ALA A 307 -40.49 3.68 29.55
C ALA A 307 -39.39 2.81 30.14
N VAL A 308 -38.14 3.29 30.15
CA VAL A 308 -37.01 2.63 30.80
C VAL A 308 -37.26 2.45 32.30
N LYS A 309 -37.75 3.49 32.98
CA LYS A 309 -38.01 3.44 34.42
C LYS A 309 -39.01 2.35 34.78
N LYS A 310 -40.08 2.19 34.00
CA LYS A 310 -41.08 1.14 34.20
C LYS A 310 -40.48 -0.26 34.10
N GLU A 311 -39.64 -0.52 33.10
CA GLU A 311 -39.01 -1.85 32.94
C GLU A 311 -37.98 -2.13 34.06
N ILE A 312 -37.34 -1.10 34.62
CA ILE A 312 -36.48 -1.24 35.80
C ILE A 312 -37.30 -1.63 37.04
N GLU A 313 -38.48 -1.03 37.23
CA GLU A 313 -39.36 -1.31 38.38
C GLU A 313 -39.97 -2.71 38.33
N VAL A 314 -40.18 -3.27 37.14
CA VAL A 314 -40.61 -4.66 36.94
C VAL A 314 -39.47 -5.67 37.23
N GLY A 315 -38.21 -5.19 37.27
CA GLY A 315 -37.03 -5.98 37.65
C GLY A 315 -36.27 -6.62 36.49
N ASP A 316 -36.71 -6.36 35.25
CA ASP A 316 -36.15 -6.98 34.04
C ASP A 316 -34.99 -6.18 33.42
N LEU A 317 -34.74 -4.95 33.89
CA LEU A 317 -33.77 -4.02 33.31
C LEU A 317 -32.88 -3.32 34.36
N LYS A 318 -31.60 -3.13 34.04
CA LYS A 318 -30.63 -2.36 34.82
C LYS A 318 -30.16 -1.14 34.01
N ALA A 319 -30.31 0.06 34.56
CA ALA A 319 -29.67 1.25 33.99
C ALA A 319 -28.22 1.36 34.49
N VAL A 320 -27.26 1.41 33.58
CA VAL A 320 -25.83 1.46 33.88
C VAL A 320 -25.10 2.42 32.95
N THR A 321 -24.03 3.04 33.45
CA THR A 321 -23.10 3.84 32.64
C THR A 321 -22.28 2.96 31.71
N MET A 322 -21.67 3.54 30.67
CA MET A 322 -20.77 2.84 29.74
C MET A 322 -19.62 2.16 30.47
N GLY A 323 -18.98 2.86 31.42
CA GLY A 323 -17.88 2.31 32.21
C GLY A 323 -18.31 1.10 33.06
N ASN A 324 -19.47 1.20 33.72
CA ASN A 324 -19.98 0.11 34.56
C ASN A 324 -20.41 -1.12 33.73
N PHE A 325 -21.04 -0.91 32.56
CA PHE A 325 -21.33 -2.01 31.64
C PHE A 325 -20.05 -2.66 31.11
N SER A 326 -19.06 -1.84 30.73
CA SER A 326 -17.77 -2.33 30.23
C SER A 326 -17.04 -3.18 31.27
N ASP A 327 -17.02 -2.72 32.54
CA ASP A 327 -16.43 -3.46 33.66
C ASP A 327 -17.16 -4.80 33.91
N TRP A 328 -18.49 -4.84 33.77
CA TRP A 328 -19.25 -6.09 33.85
C TRP A 328 -18.95 -7.02 32.66
N TYR A 329 -18.95 -6.48 31.44
CA TYR A 329 -18.72 -7.24 30.21
C TYR A 329 -17.31 -7.86 30.19
N GLN A 330 -16.30 -7.11 30.63
CA GLN A 330 -14.91 -7.56 30.80
C GLN A 330 -14.74 -8.66 31.82
N LYS A 331 -15.51 -8.63 32.92
CA LYS A 331 -15.49 -9.72 33.91
C LYS A 331 -16.22 -10.97 33.42
N LYS A 332 -17.21 -10.81 32.54
CA LYS A 332 -18.08 -11.89 32.08
C LYS A 332 -17.55 -12.62 30.86
N PHE A 333 -16.91 -11.91 29.93
CA PHE A 333 -16.57 -12.41 28.60
C PHE A 333 -15.10 -12.13 28.25
N ASP A 334 -14.37 -13.21 27.97
CA ASP A 334 -13.01 -13.18 27.44
C ASP A 334 -12.97 -12.68 25.98
N ILE A 335 -13.93 -13.18 25.19
CA ILE A 335 -14.22 -12.84 23.78
C ILE A 335 -15.73 -12.62 23.68
N SER A 336 -16.17 -11.77 22.75
CA SER A 336 -17.57 -11.42 22.61
C SER A 336 -18.45 -12.64 22.27
N PRO A 337 -19.58 -12.84 22.96
CA PRO A 337 -20.49 -13.96 22.67
C PRO A 337 -21.32 -13.67 21.41
N ASP A 338 -21.86 -14.73 20.80
CA ASP A 338 -22.87 -14.59 19.75
C ASP A 338 -24.10 -13.84 20.26
N HIS A 339 -24.74 -13.07 19.38
CA HIS A 339 -25.90 -12.24 19.72
C HIS A 339 -26.90 -12.15 18.58
N TRP A 340 -28.17 -12.03 18.92
CA TRP A 340 -29.30 -11.92 18.01
C TRP A 340 -30.01 -10.58 18.19
N VAL A 341 -30.44 -9.96 17.10
CA VAL A 341 -31.34 -8.80 17.10
C VAL A 341 -32.38 -9.03 16.01
N GLY A 342 -33.61 -9.35 16.42
CA GLY A 342 -34.63 -9.84 15.48
C GLY A 342 -34.12 -11.05 14.69
N GLU A 343 -34.12 -10.97 13.37
CA GLU A 343 -33.66 -12.05 12.47
C GLU A 343 -32.17 -11.92 12.08
N TRP A 344 -31.40 -11.08 12.77
CA TRP A 344 -29.96 -10.93 12.58
C TRP A 344 -29.19 -11.69 13.64
N LYS A 345 -28.12 -12.37 13.20
CA LYS A 345 -27.15 -13.04 14.08
C LYS A 345 -25.76 -12.45 13.87
N MET A 346 -25.15 -12.04 14.97
CA MET A 346 -23.79 -11.56 15.06
C MET A 346 -22.93 -12.57 15.81
N SER A 347 -21.78 -12.88 15.24
CA SER A 347 -20.75 -13.73 15.82
C SER A 347 -19.38 -13.10 15.56
N THR A 348 -18.36 -13.54 16.30
CA THR A 348 -16.99 -13.06 16.07
C THR A 348 -16.46 -13.48 14.69
N GLY A 349 -16.96 -14.61 14.17
CA GLY A 349 -16.59 -15.13 12.86
C GLY A 349 -17.44 -14.63 11.69
N TYR A 350 -18.63 -14.09 11.92
CA TYR A 350 -19.56 -13.70 10.86
C TYR A 350 -20.72 -12.83 11.35
N ARG A 351 -21.42 -12.17 10.43
CA ARG A 351 -22.80 -11.72 10.62
C ARG A 351 -23.69 -12.25 9.52
N ILE A 352 -24.96 -12.47 9.84
CA ILE A 352 -26.00 -12.83 8.87
C ILE A 352 -27.29 -12.07 9.20
N GLY A 353 -27.87 -11.43 8.19
CA GLY A 353 -29.17 -10.78 8.26
C GLY A 353 -30.17 -11.52 7.40
N LEU A 354 -31.36 -11.78 7.95
CA LEU A 354 -32.44 -12.47 7.24
C LEU A 354 -33.67 -11.57 7.09
N ASN A 355 -34.35 -11.71 5.95
CA ASN A 355 -35.67 -11.14 5.73
C ASN A 355 -36.56 -12.23 5.10
N GLN A 356 -37.63 -12.63 5.79
CA GLN A 356 -38.57 -13.66 5.33
C GLN A 356 -37.87 -14.98 4.90
N GLY A 357 -36.85 -15.42 5.65
CA GLY A 357 -36.09 -16.64 5.37
C GLY A 357 -35.02 -16.51 4.27
N MET A 358 -34.87 -15.32 3.67
CA MET A 358 -33.82 -15.01 2.71
C MET A 358 -32.65 -14.31 3.39
N ILE A 359 -31.43 -14.74 3.07
CA ILE A 359 -30.18 -14.08 3.45
C ILE A 359 -30.06 -12.79 2.65
N VAL A 360 -30.16 -11.65 3.35
CA VAL A 360 -30.07 -10.31 2.74
C VAL A 360 -28.71 -9.66 2.96
N ASP A 361 -28.01 -10.04 4.04
CA ASP A 361 -26.61 -9.69 4.31
C ASP A 361 -25.88 -10.92 4.87
N LEU A 362 -24.68 -11.17 4.37
CA LEU A 362 -23.78 -12.19 4.90
C LEU A 362 -22.35 -11.67 4.83
N ARG A 363 -21.68 -11.61 5.99
CA ARG A 363 -20.24 -11.33 6.07
C ARG A 363 -19.58 -12.39 6.89
N ILE A 364 -18.51 -12.97 6.34
CA ILE A 364 -17.63 -13.88 7.07
C ILE A 364 -16.41 -13.05 7.44
N TYR A 365 -16.19 -12.80 8.73
CA TYR A 365 -15.18 -11.88 9.21
C TYR A 365 -13.79 -12.51 9.25
N ASN A 366 -12.79 -11.68 8.94
CA ASN A 366 -11.40 -11.95 9.22
C ASN A 366 -10.87 -10.80 10.09
N GLU A 367 -10.58 -11.09 11.35
CA GLU A 367 -10.12 -10.09 12.32
C GLU A 367 -8.83 -9.35 11.90
N GLN A 368 -8.08 -9.80 10.88
CA GLN A 368 -6.86 -9.16 10.42
C GLN A 368 -7.06 -8.13 9.31
N TRP A 369 -8.27 -7.95 8.80
CA TRP A 369 -8.52 -6.84 7.86
C TRP A 369 -8.50 -5.52 8.60
N PRO A 370 -7.84 -4.50 8.04
CA PRO A 370 -7.84 -3.21 8.66
C PRO A 370 -9.00 -2.38 8.12
N GLU A 371 -9.28 -1.29 8.81
CA GLU A 371 -10.06 -0.22 8.21
C GLU A 371 -9.21 0.59 7.21
N ALA A 372 -9.86 1.25 6.25
CA ALA A 372 -9.22 1.94 5.13
C ALA A 372 -8.17 2.98 5.55
N ASN A 373 -8.39 3.65 6.69
CA ASN A 373 -7.56 4.73 7.22
C ASN A 373 -6.86 4.36 8.53
N LEU A 374 -6.61 3.06 8.79
CA LEU A 374 -5.93 2.61 10.01
C LEU A 374 -4.57 3.30 10.20
N LEU A 375 -3.80 3.40 9.11
CA LEU A 375 -2.44 3.93 9.12
C LEU A 375 -2.31 5.25 8.35
N THR A 376 -3.35 5.67 7.63
CA THR A 376 -3.36 6.88 6.80
C THR A 376 -4.41 7.88 7.26
N ALA A 377 -4.19 9.16 6.97
CA ALA A 377 -5.22 10.18 7.18
C ALA A 377 -6.31 10.07 6.09
N ASN A 378 -7.58 10.18 6.46
CA ASN A 378 -8.70 10.42 5.55
C ASN A 378 -8.68 11.90 5.14
N PRO A 379 -8.42 12.25 3.88
CA PRO A 379 -8.40 13.65 3.46
C PRO A 379 -9.78 14.19 3.09
N TRP A 380 -10.82 13.35 3.08
CA TRP A 380 -12.14 13.68 2.54
C TRP A 380 -13.13 14.07 3.64
N GLY A 381 -14.04 14.98 3.32
CA GLY A 381 -15.16 15.32 4.22
C GLY A 381 -16.16 14.17 4.42
N THR A 382 -16.11 13.14 3.58
CA THR A 382 -16.87 11.91 3.74
C THR A 382 -16.06 10.83 4.46
N LEU A 383 -16.75 9.96 5.20
CA LEU A 383 -16.19 8.73 5.76
C LEU A 383 -16.75 7.53 4.99
N SER A 384 -15.90 6.59 4.60
CA SER A 384 -16.34 5.33 3.98
C SER A 384 -15.60 4.16 4.61
N LEU A 385 -16.31 3.43 5.45
CA LEU A 385 -15.85 2.19 6.07
C LEU A 385 -16.80 1.09 5.64
N ASN A 386 -16.25 0.07 4.97
CA ASN A 386 -17.05 -1.05 4.52
C ASN A 386 -16.29 -2.36 4.67
N ASN A 387 -16.81 -3.25 5.52
CA ASN A 387 -16.22 -4.58 5.66
C ASN A 387 -16.60 -5.46 4.47
N PRO A 388 -15.73 -6.38 4.01
CA PRO A 388 -16.07 -7.31 2.94
C PRO A 388 -17.34 -8.14 3.20
N TYR A 389 -18.10 -8.41 2.14
CA TYR A 389 -19.36 -9.17 2.17
C TYR A 389 -19.28 -10.41 1.27
N LYS A 390 -20.15 -11.38 1.55
CA LYS A 390 -20.52 -12.50 0.65
C LYS A 390 -21.86 -12.23 -0.03
N ILE A 391 -22.79 -11.61 0.70
CA ILE A 391 -24.10 -11.15 0.23
C ILE A 391 -24.33 -9.77 0.85
N ASP A 392 -24.76 -8.81 0.02
CA ASP A 392 -25.14 -7.46 0.43
C ASP A 392 -26.18 -6.97 -0.57
N THR A 393 -27.45 -7.17 -0.24
CA THR A 393 -28.58 -6.86 -1.15
C THR A 393 -28.81 -5.37 -1.34
N VAL A 394 -28.30 -4.53 -0.44
CA VAL A 394 -28.31 -3.07 -0.60
C VAL A 394 -27.39 -2.66 -1.76
N ARG A 395 -26.21 -3.28 -1.85
CA ARG A 395 -25.27 -3.02 -2.94
C ARG A 395 -25.62 -3.77 -4.22
N PHE A 396 -26.11 -4.99 -4.09
CA PHE A 396 -26.39 -5.90 -5.20
C PHE A 396 -27.82 -6.43 -5.08
N SER A 397 -28.76 -5.66 -5.60
CA SER A 397 -30.16 -6.08 -5.68
C SER A 397 -30.28 -7.42 -6.42
N GLY A 398 -31.07 -8.36 -5.89
CA GLY A 398 -31.22 -9.72 -6.42
C GLY A 398 -30.14 -10.71 -5.98
N SER A 399 -29.25 -10.33 -5.07
CA SER A 399 -28.20 -11.21 -4.53
C SER A 399 -28.65 -12.10 -3.36
N GLU A 400 -29.90 -11.95 -2.91
CA GLU A 400 -30.47 -12.71 -1.81
C GLU A 400 -30.45 -14.23 -2.07
N LYS A 401 -30.32 -15.01 -0.99
CA LYS A 401 -30.32 -16.48 -1.07
C LYS A 401 -31.19 -17.09 0.01
N LEU A 402 -31.93 -18.14 -0.32
CA LEU A 402 -32.71 -18.89 0.66
C LEU A 402 -31.79 -19.51 1.72
N LEU A 403 -32.14 -19.37 3.00
CA LEU A 403 -31.48 -20.08 4.09
C LEU A 403 -32.05 -21.51 4.21
N ASP A 404 -31.31 -22.50 3.72
CA ASP A 404 -31.69 -23.92 3.69
C ASP A 404 -30.75 -24.82 4.52
N PHE A 405 -29.98 -24.23 5.44
CA PHE A 405 -28.96 -24.92 6.24
C PHE A 405 -28.76 -24.27 7.61
N GLU A 406 -28.11 -24.99 8.53
CA GLU A 406 -27.79 -24.47 9.86
C GLU A 406 -26.66 -23.42 9.81
N VAL A 407 -26.88 -22.28 10.46
CA VAL A 407 -25.93 -21.16 10.47
C VAL A 407 -24.85 -21.36 11.54
N ASN A 408 -23.67 -21.77 11.10
CA ASN A 408 -22.44 -21.69 11.87
C ASN A 408 -21.25 -21.34 10.96
N GLN A 409 -20.14 -20.88 11.56
CA GLN A 409 -18.98 -20.40 10.80
C GLN A 409 -18.41 -21.45 9.84
N ASN A 410 -18.31 -22.72 10.27
CA ASN A 410 -17.74 -23.78 9.44
C ASN A 410 -18.60 -24.09 8.21
N GLU A 411 -19.92 -24.18 8.37
CA GLU A 411 -20.84 -24.40 7.25
C GLU A 411 -20.90 -23.17 6.32
N LEU A 412 -20.87 -21.95 6.86
CA LEU A 412 -20.77 -20.73 6.05
C LEU A 412 -19.47 -20.70 5.23
N VAL A 413 -18.34 -21.01 5.83
CA VAL A 413 -17.04 -21.10 5.13
C VAL A 413 -17.05 -22.21 4.08
N LYS A 414 -17.67 -23.36 4.37
CA LYS A 414 -17.78 -24.46 3.42
C LYS A 414 -18.65 -24.10 2.21
N LYS A 415 -19.76 -23.39 2.42
CA LYS A 415 -20.73 -23.05 1.35
C LYS A 415 -20.33 -21.80 0.54
N PHE A 416 -19.75 -20.79 1.19
CA PHE A 416 -19.41 -19.49 0.57
C PHE A 416 -17.90 -19.26 0.43
N GLY A 417 -17.07 -20.17 0.92
CA GLY A 417 -15.62 -20.00 1.06
C GLY A 417 -15.26 -19.10 2.23
N GLU A 418 -14.01 -19.20 2.71
CA GLU A 418 -13.44 -18.16 3.57
C GLU A 418 -13.53 -16.82 2.85
N GLN A 419 -13.78 -15.75 3.60
CA GLN A 419 -13.58 -14.43 3.05
C GLN A 419 -12.06 -14.20 3.02
N LYS A 420 -11.49 -14.26 1.82
CA LYS A 420 -10.10 -13.90 1.56
C LYS A 420 -10.04 -12.40 1.27
N ILE A 421 -8.87 -11.79 1.45
CA ILE A 421 -8.60 -10.53 0.73
C ILE A 421 -8.81 -10.86 -0.75
N PRO A 422 -9.74 -10.21 -1.48
CA PRO A 422 -10.19 -10.69 -2.79
C PRO A 422 -9.05 -10.86 -3.81
N PHE A 423 -7.93 -10.18 -3.57
CA PHE A 423 -6.78 -10.06 -4.45
C PHE A 423 -5.50 -10.71 -3.88
N GLY A 424 -5.60 -11.48 -2.80
CA GLY A 424 -4.45 -12.12 -2.18
C GLY A 424 -3.78 -13.15 -3.11
N ILE A 425 -2.47 -13.01 -3.33
CA ILE A 425 -1.68 -14.04 -4.03
C ILE A 425 -1.74 -15.33 -3.21
N GLU A 426 -2.01 -16.46 -3.86
CA GLU A 426 -1.93 -17.77 -3.21
C GLU A 426 -0.48 -18.03 -2.76
N LYS A 427 -0.23 -17.77 -1.46
CA LYS A 427 1.07 -17.93 -0.81
C LYS A 427 1.68 -19.33 -1.04
N VAL A 428 0.83 -20.33 -1.28
CA VAL A 428 1.23 -21.72 -1.57
C VAL A 428 2.01 -21.83 -2.89
N PHE A 429 1.52 -21.24 -3.99
CA PHE A 429 2.21 -21.28 -5.27
C PHE A 429 3.56 -20.57 -5.22
N LEU A 430 3.59 -19.42 -4.54
CA LEU A 430 4.81 -18.64 -4.36
C LEU A 430 5.84 -19.41 -3.51
N LEU A 431 5.40 -20.02 -2.41
CA LEU A 431 6.26 -20.86 -1.56
C LEU A 431 6.79 -22.08 -2.32
N LEU A 432 5.93 -22.76 -3.08
CA LEU A 432 6.32 -23.91 -3.89
C LEU A 432 7.34 -23.51 -4.96
N TYR A 433 7.14 -22.36 -5.60
CA TYR A 433 8.07 -21.82 -6.58
C TYR A 433 9.44 -21.49 -5.97
N TYR A 434 9.47 -20.83 -4.81
CA TYR A 434 10.72 -20.56 -4.09
C TYR A 434 11.41 -21.88 -3.68
N LEU A 435 10.65 -22.87 -3.22
CA LEU A 435 11.17 -24.18 -2.85
C LEU A 435 11.77 -24.92 -4.06
N ILE A 436 11.05 -24.97 -5.18
CA ILE A 436 11.55 -25.60 -6.42
C ILE A 436 12.82 -24.89 -6.91
N THR A 437 12.82 -23.56 -6.91
CA THR A 437 14.00 -22.78 -7.30
C THR A 437 15.18 -23.10 -6.38
N LEU A 438 14.96 -23.15 -5.06
CA LEU A 438 15.99 -23.52 -4.09
C LEU A 438 16.53 -24.94 -4.35
N LEU A 439 15.63 -25.91 -4.56
CA LEU A 439 16.01 -27.30 -4.87
C LEU A 439 16.82 -27.39 -6.16
N LEU A 440 16.47 -26.63 -7.20
CA LEU A 440 17.23 -26.57 -8.45
C LEU A 440 18.63 -25.97 -8.24
N ILE A 441 18.74 -24.86 -7.49
CA ILE A 441 20.04 -24.25 -7.15
C ILE A 441 20.91 -25.26 -6.41
N ILE A 442 20.35 -25.93 -5.40
CA ILE A 442 21.04 -26.98 -4.63
C ILE A 442 21.50 -28.09 -5.58
N PHE A 443 20.61 -28.59 -6.45
CA PHE A 443 20.93 -29.66 -7.38
C PHE A 443 22.10 -29.32 -8.31
N PHE A 444 22.09 -28.12 -8.92
CA PHE A 444 23.14 -27.70 -9.85
C PHE A 444 24.47 -27.33 -9.17
N LEU A 445 24.43 -26.79 -7.95
CA LEU A 445 25.62 -26.25 -7.26
C LEU A 445 26.10 -27.09 -6.08
N ARG A 446 25.47 -28.23 -5.76
CA ARG A 446 25.84 -29.12 -4.61
C ARG A 446 27.32 -29.50 -4.55
N LYS A 447 28.02 -29.55 -5.70
CA LYS A 447 29.45 -29.87 -5.77
C LYS A 447 30.37 -28.72 -5.30
N ASN A 448 29.83 -27.52 -5.07
CA ASN A 448 30.57 -26.35 -4.62
C ASN A 448 29.77 -25.57 -3.56
N LEU A 449 29.84 -26.04 -2.31
CA LEU A 449 29.05 -25.51 -1.19
C LEU A 449 29.26 -24.01 -0.96
N SER A 450 30.48 -23.49 -1.10
CA SER A 450 30.74 -22.05 -0.89
C SER A 450 30.13 -21.18 -1.99
N LEU A 451 30.09 -21.66 -3.24
CA LEU A 451 29.39 -20.97 -4.32
C LEU A 451 27.87 -21.06 -4.15
N LEU A 452 27.36 -22.23 -3.73
CA LEU A 452 25.95 -22.45 -3.44
C LEU A 452 25.43 -21.45 -2.40
N ILE A 453 26.11 -21.32 -1.25
CA ILE A 453 25.75 -20.36 -0.20
C ILE A 453 25.78 -18.92 -0.74
N LEU A 454 26.83 -18.56 -1.47
CA LEU A 454 26.97 -17.22 -2.04
C LEU A 454 25.82 -16.89 -3.02
N VAL A 455 25.47 -17.84 -3.88
CA VAL A 455 24.38 -17.66 -4.86
C VAL A 455 23.03 -17.56 -4.16
N ILE A 456 22.75 -18.38 -3.14
CA ILE A 456 21.50 -18.28 -2.38
C ILE A 456 21.37 -16.91 -1.71
N LEU A 457 22.38 -16.51 -0.92
CA LEU A 457 22.36 -15.23 -0.20
C LEU A 457 22.30 -14.04 -1.17
N GLY A 458 23.13 -14.06 -2.21
CA GLY A 458 23.16 -13.00 -3.23
C GLY A 458 21.85 -12.90 -4.00
N SER A 459 21.23 -14.04 -4.35
CA SER A 459 19.96 -14.04 -5.08
C SER A 459 18.80 -13.52 -4.24
N TRP A 460 18.77 -13.87 -2.95
CA TRP A 460 17.79 -13.32 -2.02
C TRP A 460 17.97 -11.81 -1.89
N CYS A 461 19.19 -11.33 -1.59
CA CYS A 461 19.43 -9.90 -1.48
C CYS A 461 19.00 -9.15 -2.75
N LEU A 462 19.41 -9.62 -3.92
CA LEU A 462 19.15 -8.94 -5.19
C LEU A 462 17.66 -8.96 -5.61
N SER A 463 16.86 -9.94 -5.18
CA SER A 463 15.44 -10.06 -5.52
C SER A 463 14.48 -9.44 -4.50
N LEU A 464 14.91 -9.27 -3.25
CA LEU A 464 14.09 -8.71 -2.17
C LEU A 464 13.47 -7.33 -2.48
N PRO A 465 14.16 -6.38 -3.15
CA PRO A 465 13.57 -5.09 -3.51
C PRO A 465 12.31 -5.19 -4.39
N MET A 466 12.14 -6.31 -5.10
CA MET A 466 10.97 -6.56 -5.95
C MET A 466 9.88 -7.35 -5.23
N ALA A 467 10.26 -8.29 -4.36
CA ALA A 467 9.39 -9.37 -3.89
C ALA A 467 8.10 -8.91 -3.17
N LYS A 468 8.13 -7.76 -2.49
CA LYS A 468 6.98 -7.23 -1.74
C LYS A 468 6.00 -6.42 -2.59
N SER A 469 6.47 -5.84 -3.70
CA SER A 469 5.62 -5.03 -4.57
C SER A 469 4.55 -5.88 -5.25
N GLY A 470 3.34 -5.35 -5.35
CA GLY A 470 2.20 -6.06 -5.91
C GLY A 470 1.56 -7.11 -4.97
N LEU A 471 2.10 -7.33 -3.77
CA LEU A 471 1.43 -8.12 -2.74
C LEU A 471 0.30 -7.32 -2.11
N VAL A 472 -0.79 -8.02 -1.76
CA VAL A 472 -1.96 -7.41 -1.11
C VAL A 472 -1.87 -7.59 0.40
N TYR A 473 -1.94 -6.46 1.08
CA TYR A 473 -1.87 -6.33 2.52
C TYR A 473 -3.22 -5.85 3.05
N PRO A 474 -3.39 -5.84 4.38
CA PRO A 474 -4.44 -5.11 5.05
C PRO A 474 -4.80 -3.76 4.37
N PHE A 475 -3.83 -2.87 4.16
CA PHE A 475 -4.06 -1.53 3.61
C PHE A 475 -4.31 -1.49 2.09
N GLY A 476 -4.31 -2.64 1.40
CA GLY A 476 -4.35 -2.75 -0.06
C GLY A 476 -3.05 -3.28 -0.66
N MET A 477 -2.90 -3.19 -1.98
CA MET A 477 -1.71 -3.66 -2.69
C MET A 477 -0.59 -2.63 -2.62
N GLY A 478 0.54 -3.02 -2.03
CA GLY A 478 1.67 -2.13 -1.76
C GLY A 478 2.74 -2.16 -2.86
N PHE A 479 3.41 -1.02 -3.07
CA PHE A 479 4.53 -0.89 -4.00
C PHE A 479 5.71 -0.17 -3.34
N TRP A 480 6.89 -0.80 -3.38
CA TRP A 480 8.13 -0.27 -2.78
C TRP A 480 9.02 0.40 -3.81
N GLY A 481 9.60 1.54 -3.43
CA GLY A 481 10.52 2.30 -4.28
C GLY A 481 9.89 2.71 -5.62
N PRO A 482 10.62 2.61 -6.75
CA PRO A 482 10.13 3.00 -8.07
C PRO A 482 8.98 2.13 -8.59
N ASN A 483 8.68 1.00 -7.94
CA ASN A 483 7.67 0.07 -8.44
C ASN A 483 6.26 0.65 -8.49
N GLY A 484 5.96 1.71 -7.74
CA GLY A 484 4.68 2.44 -7.82
C GLY A 484 4.53 3.28 -9.10
N HIS A 485 5.58 3.38 -9.91
CA HIS A 485 5.60 4.08 -11.19
C HIS A 485 6.18 3.16 -12.29
N ASP A 486 7.49 2.92 -12.28
CA ASP A 486 8.20 2.13 -13.30
C ASP A 486 7.68 0.69 -13.38
N GLY A 487 7.46 0.05 -12.22
CA GLY A 487 6.92 -1.30 -12.16
C GLY A 487 5.52 -1.40 -12.74
N ILE A 488 4.70 -0.37 -12.55
CA ILE A 488 3.33 -0.28 -13.08
C ILE A 488 3.35 -0.05 -14.59
N TRP A 489 4.23 0.81 -15.09
CA TRP A 489 4.45 1.01 -16.52
C TRP A 489 4.76 -0.32 -17.24
N HIS A 490 5.69 -1.11 -16.69
CA HIS A 490 6.01 -2.43 -17.25
C HIS A 490 4.79 -3.38 -17.23
N LEU A 491 3.99 -3.38 -16.17
CA LEU A 491 2.77 -4.20 -16.12
C LEU A 491 1.73 -3.79 -17.18
N ALA A 492 1.54 -2.50 -17.42
CA ALA A 492 0.68 -1.99 -18.49
C ALA A 492 1.14 -2.49 -19.87
N LEU A 493 2.45 -2.38 -20.15
CA LEU A 493 3.05 -2.91 -21.39
C LEU A 493 2.87 -4.43 -21.52
N ILE A 494 3.16 -5.20 -20.46
CA ILE A 494 3.05 -6.66 -20.48
C ILE A 494 1.62 -7.10 -20.77
N ASN A 495 0.61 -6.46 -20.15
CA ASN A 495 -0.79 -6.77 -20.40
C ASN A 495 -1.21 -6.45 -21.84
N GLN A 496 -0.74 -5.33 -22.39
CA GLN A 496 -1.00 -4.97 -23.79
C GLN A 496 -0.37 -5.96 -24.78
N LEU A 497 0.90 -6.32 -24.56
CA LEU A 497 1.67 -7.24 -25.40
C LEU A 497 1.15 -8.68 -25.30
N LYS A 498 0.56 -9.08 -24.17
CA LYS A 498 -0.06 -10.42 -24.00
C LYS A 498 -1.17 -10.68 -25.01
N ASN A 499 -1.81 -9.61 -25.50
CA ASN A 499 -2.83 -9.62 -26.55
C ASN A 499 -2.26 -9.36 -27.97
N PHE A 500 -0.92 -9.41 -28.13
CA PHE A 500 -0.21 -9.08 -29.37
C PHE A 500 -0.52 -7.69 -29.93
N SER A 501 -0.92 -6.77 -29.07
CA SER A 501 -1.15 -5.38 -29.45
C SER A 501 0.11 -4.55 -29.23
N LEU A 502 0.43 -3.70 -30.21
CA LEU A 502 1.45 -2.67 -30.12
C LEU A 502 0.85 -1.28 -29.87
N ASN A 503 -0.42 -1.20 -29.46
CA ASN A 503 -1.01 0.08 -29.09
C ASN A 503 -0.38 0.59 -27.79
N ASN A 504 -0.35 1.90 -27.60
CA ASN A 504 0.15 2.50 -26.37
C ASN A 504 -0.88 2.31 -25.24
N PRO A 505 -0.53 1.64 -24.11
CA PRO A 505 -1.47 1.38 -23.03
C PRO A 505 -2.01 2.65 -22.35
N VAL A 506 -1.22 3.73 -22.33
CA VAL A 506 -1.56 4.97 -21.59
C VAL A 506 -1.94 6.16 -22.48
N PHE A 507 -2.04 5.92 -23.79
CA PHE A 507 -2.31 6.96 -24.79
C PHE A 507 -3.09 6.37 -25.96
N SER A 508 -4.38 6.16 -25.74
CA SER A 508 -5.29 5.50 -26.69
C SER A 508 -5.26 6.10 -28.09
N GLY A 509 -5.56 5.29 -29.11
CA GLY A 509 -5.48 5.70 -30.52
C GLY A 509 -4.07 5.78 -31.12
N THR A 510 -3.02 5.49 -30.34
CA THR A 510 -1.63 5.52 -30.83
C THR A 510 -0.89 4.18 -30.68
N ARG A 511 0.19 4.00 -31.45
CA ARG A 511 1.09 2.84 -31.33
C ARG A 511 2.29 3.20 -30.47
N LEU A 512 2.83 2.21 -29.76
CA LEU A 512 4.06 2.33 -28.99
C LEU A 512 5.25 2.56 -29.95
N THR A 513 5.97 3.66 -29.75
CA THR A 513 7.17 4.04 -30.51
C THR A 513 8.25 4.58 -29.57
N ASN A 514 9.50 4.59 -30.02
CA ASN A 514 10.68 5.04 -29.26
C ASN A 514 10.87 4.29 -27.93
N TYR A 515 10.54 3.00 -27.91
CA TYR A 515 10.65 2.16 -26.72
C TYR A 515 11.19 0.77 -27.05
N HIS A 516 11.87 0.16 -26.07
CA HIS A 516 12.49 -1.17 -26.16
C HIS A 516 11.75 -2.17 -25.27
N PHE A 517 10.77 -2.86 -25.83
CA PHE A 517 9.85 -3.75 -25.11
C PHE A 517 10.31 -5.21 -25.01
N GLY A 518 11.58 -5.51 -25.31
CA GLY A 518 12.07 -6.90 -25.39
C GLY A 518 11.92 -7.68 -24.09
N PHE A 519 12.13 -7.02 -22.94
CA PHE A 519 11.85 -7.61 -21.64
C PHE A 519 10.33 -7.87 -21.45
N ASP A 520 9.51 -6.85 -21.67
CA ASP A 520 8.06 -6.90 -21.48
C ASP A 520 7.40 -7.99 -22.34
N LEU A 521 7.87 -8.15 -23.58
CA LEU A 521 7.41 -9.20 -24.49
C LEU A 521 7.70 -10.60 -23.96
N ILE A 522 8.89 -10.83 -23.39
CA ILE A 522 9.24 -12.14 -22.81
C ILE A 522 8.30 -12.46 -21.64
N ILE A 523 8.03 -11.48 -20.78
CA ILE A 523 7.12 -11.68 -19.65
C ILE A 523 5.68 -11.91 -20.13
N ALA A 524 5.23 -11.18 -21.15
CA ALA A 524 3.91 -11.36 -21.76
C ALA A 524 3.73 -12.77 -22.33
N LEU A 525 4.74 -13.26 -23.06
CA LEU A 525 4.76 -14.63 -23.59
C LEU A 525 4.78 -15.67 -22.47
N LEU A 526 5.59 -15.48 -21.43
CA LEU A 526 5.61 -16.36 -20.26
C LEU A 526 4.26 -16.39 -19.54
N SER A 527 3.61 -15.22 -19.35
CA SER A 527 2.27 -15.14 -18.75
C SER A 527 1.23 -15.89 -19.58
N ARG A 528 1.32 -15.80 -20.91
CA ARG A 528 0.42 -16.51 -21.82
C ARG A 528 0.66 -18.03 -21.81
N LEU A 529 1.92 -18.46 -21.79
CA LEU A 529 2.28 -19.89 -21.82
C LEU A 529 2.02 -20.59 -20.49
N THR A 530 2.28 -19.92 -19.37
CA THR A 530 2.18 -20.52 -18.03
C THR A 530 0.87 -20.21 -17.32
N THR A 531 0.05 -19.29 -17.86
CA THR A 531 -1.15 -18.71 -17.24
C THR A 531 -0.90 -17.93 -15.94
N ILE A 532 0.35 -17.82 -15.48
CA ILE A 532 0.73 -17.03 -14.30
C ILE A 532 0.49 -15.55 -14.59
N SER A 533 -0.03 -14.80 -13.62
CA SER A 533 -0.32 -13.38 -13.80
C SER A 533 0.95 -12.56 -14.07
N PRO A 534 0.88 -11.51 -14.89
CA PRO A 534 2.01 -10.60 -15.12
C PRO A 534 2.60 -10.03 -13.84
N LEU A 535 1.75 -9.69 -12.87
CA LEU A 535 2.15 -9.16 -11.57
C LEU A 535 3.07 -10.13 -10.81
N VAL A 536 2.69 -11.40 -10.72
CA VAL A 536 3.51 -12.44 -10.05
C VAL A 536 4.82 -12.68 -10.79
N LEU A 537 4.76 -12.73 -12.12
CA LEU A 537 5.97 -12.93 -12.94
C LEU A 537 6.95 -11.78 -12.75
N TYR A 538 6.47 -10.54 -12.81
CA TYR A 538 7.30 -9.34 -12.78
C TYR A 538 7.95 -9.09 -11.42
N PHE A 539 7.20 -9.20 -10.31
CA PHE A 539 7.72 -8.84 -8.98
C PHE A 539 8.32 -10.02 -8.21
N GLN A 540 7.74 -11.21 -8.30
CA GLN A 540 8.12 -12.33 -7.42
C GLN A 540 8.95 -13.40 -8.13
N ALA A 541 8.55 -13.82 -9.33
CA ALA A 541 9.12 -15.00 -9.96
C ALA A 541 10.40 -14.71 -10.75
N VAL A 542 10.32 -13.83 -11.75
CA VAL A 542 11.40 -13.57 -12.69
C VAL A 542 12.62 -12.90 -12.04
N PRO A 543 12.48 -11.92 -11.11
CA PRO A 543 13.63 -11.35 -10.42
C PRO A 543 14.50 -12.40 -9.72
N LEU A 544 13.90 -13.41 -9.08
CA LEU A 544 14.65 -14.48 -8.42
C LEU A 544 15.43 -15.34 -9.43
N ILE A 545 14.79 -15.79 -10.51
CA ILE A 545 15.46 -16.56 -11.57
C ILE A 545 16.64 -15.76 -12.12
N MET A 546 16.41 -14.48 -12.40
CA MET A 546 17.43 -13.61 -12.96
C MET A 546 18.61 -13.43 -12.00
N ALA A 547 18.34 -13.24 -10.71
CA ALA A 547 19.39 -13.13 -9.71
C ALA A 547 20.30 -14.37 -9.69
N VAL A 548 19.70 -15.57 -9.67
CA VAL A 548 20.42 -16.85 -9.74
C VAL A 548 21.26 -16.96 -11.01
N LEU A 549 20.66 -16.66 -12.16
CA LEU A 549 21.33 -16.72 -13.45
C LEU A 549 22.52 -15.75 -13.51
N ILE A 550 22.36 -14.52 -13.02
CA ILE A 550 23.45 -13.53 -12.97
C ILE A 550 24.64 -14.07 -12.17
N GLY A 551 24.42 -14.65 -10.98
CA GLY A 551 25.51 -15.22 -10.19
C GLY A 551 26.18 -16.43 -10.86
N VAL A 552 25.38 -17.39 -11.34
CA VAL A 552 25.91 -18.62 -11.97
C VAL A 552 26.65 -18.30 -13.27
N LEU A 553 26.11 -17.41 -14.11
CA LEU A 553 26.74 -17.02 -15.37
C LEU A 553 27.98 -16.16 -15.15
N THR A 554 27.99 -15.28 -14.13
CA THR A 554 29.20 -14.53 -13.75
C THR A 554 30.32 -15.49 -13.35
N TYR A 555 30.01 -16.48 -12.51
CA TYR A 555 30.99 -17.51 -12.13
C TYR A 555 31.52 -18.25 -13.35
N LYS A 556 30.61 -18.74 -14.21
CA LYS A 556 30.96 -19.50 -15.40
C LYS A 556 31.79 -18.70 -16.38
N PHE A 557 31.44 -17.43 -16.61
CA PHE A 557 32.19 -16.53 -17.48
C PHE A 557 33.63 -16.33 -17.00
N VAL A 558 33.81 -15.92 -15.74
CA VAL A 558 35.13 -15.64 -15.18
C VAL A 558 35.98 -16.92 -15.09
N TYR A 559 35.36 -18.05 -14.75
CA TYR A 559 36.05 -19.34 -14.77
C TYR A 559 36.47 -19.76 -16.19
N ASN A 560 35.61 -19.60 -17.20
CA ASN A 560 35.98 -19.91 -18.58
C ASN A 560 37.07 -18.99 -19.13
N TRP A 561 37.09 -17.73 -18.69
CA TRP A 561 38.10 -16.75 -19.10
C TRP A 561 39.47 -17.00 -18.45
N LEU A 562 39.52 -17.28 -17.14
CA LEU A 562 40.79 -17.30 -16.37
C LEU A 562 41.13 -18.65 -15.74
N SER A 563 40.25 -19.64 -15.81
CA SER A 563 40.36 -20.94 -15.14
C SER A 563 40.55 -20.85 -13.61
N SER A 564 40.16 -19.74 -12.99
CA SER A 564 40.35 -19.47 -11.55
C SER A 564 39.03 -19.48 -10.80
N LYS A 565 38.82 -20.51 -9.96
CA LYS A 565 37.63 -20.61 -9.08
C LYS A 565 37.57 -19.47 -8.06
N CYS A 566 38.73 -19.01 -7.58
CA CYS A 566 38.82 -17.92 -6.59
C CYS A 566 38.40 -16.58 -7.22
N SER A 567 38.92 -16.26 -8.40
CA SER A 567 38.54 -15.05 -9.14
C SER A 567 37.06 -15.05 -9.50
N ALA A 568 36.53 -16.21 -9.93
CA ALA A 568 35.13 -16.37 -10.26
C ALA A 568 34.21 -16.19 -9.02
N TRP A 569 34.57 -16.76 -7.87
CA TRP A 569 33.80 -16.59 -6.64
C TRP A 569 33.75 -15.13 -6.18
N TRP A 570 34.91 -14.45 -6.15
CA TRP A 570 34.94 -13.03 -5.76
C TRP A 570 34.22 -12.12 -6.77
N ALA A 571 34.25 -12.43 -8.06
CA ALA A 571 33.47 -11.68 -9.05
C ALA A 571 31.97 -11.76 -8.75
N VAL A 572 31.46 -12.96 -8.43
CA VAL A 572 30.05 -13.15 -8.02
C VAL A 572 29.73 -12.34 -6.76
N PHE A 573 30.62 -12.33 -5.77
CA PHE A 573 30.44 -11.55 -4.54
C PHE A 573 30.28 -10.05 -4.84
N PHE A 574 31.17 -9.44 -5.62
CA PHE A 574 31.06 -8.02 -5.94
C PHE A 574 29.91 -7.69 -6.89
N VAL A 575 29.49 -8.62 -7.74
CA VAL A 575 28.29 -8.43 -8.58
C VAL A 575 27.04 -8.34 -7.71
N TYR A 576 26.90 -9.20 -6.68
CA TYR A 576 25.75 -9.15 -5.78
C TYR A 576 25.80 -8.01 -4.76
N PHE A 577 26.95 -7.75 -4.17
CA PHE A 577 27.04 -6.91 -2.96
C PHE A 577 27.77 -5.59 -3.18
N GLY A 578 28.30 -5.32 -4.37
CA GLY A 578 29.03 -4.09 -4.68
C GLY A 578 28.20 -2.83 -4.37
N GLY A 579 28.65 -2.07 -3.38
CA GLY A 579 28.01 -0.84 -2.90
C GLY A 579 28.85 0.42 -3.12
N SER A 580 28.23 1.58 -2.90
CA SER A 580 28.91 2.89 -2.84
C SER A 580 29.45 3.17 -1.44
N TRP A 581 30.21 4.26 -1.29
CA TRP A 581 30.65 4.79 0.01
C TRP A 581 29.63 5.71 0.70
N GLY A 582 28.40 5.83 0.16
CA GLY A 582 27.38 6.76 0.70
C GLY A 582 27.06 6.52 2.18
N TRP A 583 27.16 5.26 2.62
CA TRP A 583 26.93 4.86 4.00
C TRP A 583 27.90 5.48 5.02
N ILE A 584 29.12 5.85 4.61
CA ILE A 584 30.09 6.55 5.49
C ILE A 584 29.53 7.92 5.90
N LEU A 585 28.68 8.50 5.05
CA LEU A 585 28.02 9.78 5.27
C LEU A 585 26.63 9.63 5.91
N GLY A 586 26.24 8.41 6.30
CA GLY A 586 24.87 8.11 6.75
C GLY A 586 23.81 8.25 5.65
N ARG A 587 24.21 8.24 4.37
CA ARG A 587 23.30 8.43 3.23
C ARG A 587 23.10 7.13 2.43
N GLY A 588 22.06 7.13 1.60
CA GLY A 588 21.63 5.98 0.80
C GLY A 588 22.54 5.67 -0.39
N GLU A 589 22.20 4.59 -1.11
CA GLU A 589 23.02 4.01 -2.18
C GLU A 589 23.32 5.00 -3.33
N SER A 590 22.35 5.87 -3.65
CA SER A 590 22.36 6.81 -4.78
C SER A 590 22.90 8.20 -4.41
N THR A 591 23.61 8.32 -3.29
CA THR A 591 24.27 9.57 -2.86
C THR A 591 25.10 10.19 -3.98
N PHE A 592 25.75 9.35 -4.78
CA PHE A 592 26.58 9.73 -5.92
C PHE A 592 25.88 9.47 -7.26
N TRP A 593 24.54 9.59 -7.32
CA TRP A 593 23.65 9.31 -8.45
C TRP A 593 23.38 7.85 -8.80
N ALA A 594 24.38 6.97 -8.83
CA ALA A 594 24.14 5.62 -9.34
C ALA A 594 23.48 4.73 -8.28
N ASN A 595 22.48 3.94 -8.69
CA ASN A 595 22.00 2.82 -7.89
C ASN A 595 23.09 1.74 -7.82
N GLN A 596 23.04 0.93 -6.78
CA GLN A 596 24.08 -0.06 -6.47
C GLN A 596 23.55 -1.47 -6.76
N SER A 597 24.39 -2.49 -6.52
CA SER A 597 24.03 -3.86 -6.91
C SER A 597 22.69 -4.31 -6.34
N ILE A 598 22.38 -3.94 -5.09
CA ILE A 598 21.16 -4.32 -4.39
C ILE A 598 19.88 -3.95 -5.15
N SER A 599 19.85 -2.76 -5.77
CA SER A 599 18.69 -2.24 -6.51
C SER A 599 18.71 -2.60 -8.00
N GLY A 600 19.63 -3.46 -8.44
CA GLY A 600 19.81 -3.78 -9.85
C GLY A 600 18.57 -4.40 -10.51
N LEU A 601 17.76 -5.16 -9.78
CA LEU A 601 16.55 -5.81 -10.33
C LEU A 601 15.29 -4.96 -10.27
N ILE A 602 15.36 -3.74 -9.74
CA ILE A 602 14.27 -2.76 -9.83
C ILE A 602 14.07 -2.29 -11.28
N ASN A 603 15.10 -2.46 -12.11
CA ASN A 603 15.05 -2.36 -13.56
C ASN A 603 15.27 -3.76 -14.16
N PRO A 604 14.24 -4.62 -14.20
CA PRO A 604 14.36 -5.96 -14.79
C PRO A 604 14.93 -5.98 -16.23
N PRO A 605 14.64 -5.00 -17.11
CA PRO A 605 15.32 -4.92 -18.40
C PRO A 605 16.86 -4.87 -18.28
N TYR A 606 17.40 -4.11 -17.32
CA TYR A 606 18.84 -4.11 -17.02
C TYR A 606 19.31 -5.50 -16.57
N GLY A 607 18.63 -6.13 -15.61
CA GLY A 607 19.00 -7.47 -15.16
C GLY A 607 19.01 -8.51 -16.30
N LEU A 608 18.02 -8.46 -17.20
CA LEU A 608 17.93 -9.41 -18.32
C LEU A 608 19.06 -9.16 -19.32
N SER A 609 19.39 -7.88 -19.54
CA SER A 609 20.53 -7.51 -20.37
C SER A 609 21.86 -8.05 -19.83
N LEU A 610 22.05 -8.12 -18.50
CA LEU A 610 23.25 -8.72 -17.91
C LEU A 610 23.33 -10.22 -18.18
N ILE A 611 22.20 -10.93 -18.11
CA ILE A 611 22.14 -12.37 -18.42
C ILE A 611 22.53 -12.61 -19.86
N VAL A 612 21.90 -11.90 -20.80
CA VAL A 612 22.20 -12.02 -22.24
C VAL A 612 23.64 -11.62 -22.55
N LEU A 613 24.14 -10.56 -21.93
CA LEU A 613 25.54 -10.11 -22.04
C LEU A 613 26.51 -11.20 -21.54
N LEU A 614 26.26 -11.79 -20.38
CA LEU A 614 27.10 -12.85 -19.81
C LEU A 614 27.10 -14.12 -20.67
N VAL A 615 25.93 -14.53 -21.19
CA VAL A 615 25.86 -15.67 -22.14
C VAL A 615 26.63 -15.35 -23.43
N GLY A 616 26.46 -14.13 -23.96
CA GLY A 616 27.21 -13.63 -25.12
C GLY A 616 28.72 -13.65 -24.90
N LEU A 617 29.18 -13.17 -23.74
CA LEU A 617 30.60 -13.20 -23.37
C LEU A 617 31.14 -14.63 -23.19
N ILE A 618 30.38 -15.54 -22.60
CA ILE A 618 30.75 -16.97 -22.53
C ILE A 618 30.91 -17.55 -23.93
N LYS A 619 29.97 -17.26 -24.84
CA LYS A 619 30.03 -17.75 -26.21
C LYS A 619 31.13 -17.11 -27.04
N LEU A 620 31.46 -15.86 -26.75
CA LEU A 620 32.63 -15.19 -27.30
C LEU A 620 33.93 -15.87 -26.85
N VAL A 621 34.05 -16.25 -25.57
CA VAL A 621 35.20 -17.02 -25.08
C VAL A 621 35.30 -18.36 -25.79
N ASP A 622 34.20 -19.08 -25.95
CA ASP A 622 34.15 -20.37 -26.66
C ASP A 622 34.62 -20.20 -28.12
N TYR A 623 34.08 -19.22 -28.84
CA TYR A 623 34.42 -18.91 -30.24
C TYR A 623 35.89 -18.48 -30.40
N LEU A 624 36.42 -17.64 -29.51
CA LEU A 624 37.80 -17.17 -29.62
C LEU A 624 38.84 -18.27 -29.36
N LYS A 625 38.46 -19.29 -28.56
CA LYS A 625 39.25 -20.50 -28.32
C LYS A 625 39.15 -21.44 -29.52
N ASN A 626 37.94 -21.75 -29.96
CA ASN A 626 37.64 -22.66 -31.06
C ASN A 626 36.68 -21.99 -32.05
N PRO A 627 37.20 -21.33 -33.11
CA PRO A 627 36.35 -20.61 -34.05
C PRO A 627 35.44 -21.53 -34.85
N ASP A 628 34.13 -21.41 -34.65
CA ASP A 628 33.10 -22.13 -35.40
C ASP A 628 31.91 -21.23 -35.75
N LYS A 629 31.19 -21.62 -36.82
CA LYS A 629 30.07 -20.84 -37.35
C LYS A 629 28.88 -20.76 -36.38
N LYS A 630 28.66 -21.80 -35.56
CA LYS A 630 27.53 -21.86 -34.63
C LYS A 630 27.71 -20.86 -33.50
N ASN A 631 28.86 -20.85 -32.81
CA ASN A 631 29.13 -19.89 -31.74
C ASN A 631 29.25 -18.45 -32.28
N LEU A 632 29.71 -18.25 -33.52
CA LEU A 632 29.69 -16.94 -34.18
C LEU A 632 28.25 -16.42 -34.32
N ILE A 633 27.36 -17.19 -34.94
CA ILE A 633 25.95 -16.80 -35.16
C ILE A 633 25.25 -16.54 -33.82
N ILE A 634 25.41 -17.43 -32.84
CA ILE A 634 24.83 -17.26 -31.50
C ILE A 634 25.32 -15.97 -30.86
N SER A 635 26.63 -15.68 -30.94
CA SER A 635 27.18 -14.44 -30.39
C SER A 635 26.61 -13.20 -31.11
N CYS A 636 26.52 -13.21 -32.44
CA CYS A 636 25.91 -12.12 -33.21
C CYS A 636 24.47 -11.83 -32.77
N VAL A 637 23.66 -12.88 -32.62
CA VAL A 637 22.26 -12.74 -32.20
C VAL A 637 22.17 -12.21 -30.77
N LEU A 638 22.92 -12.78 -29.83
CA LEU A 638 22.88 -12.35 -28.42
C LEU A 638 23.31 -10.90 -28.24
N PHE A 639 24.43 -10.48 -28.84
CA PHE A 639 24.90 -9.10 -28.73
C PHE A 639 24.02 -8.11 -29.50
N GLY A 640 23.44 -8.52 -30.63
CA GLY A 640 22.49 -7.69 -31.37
C GLY A 640 21.16 -7.47 -30.65
N LEU A 641 20.60 -8.52 -30.03
CA LEU A 641 19.33 -8.45 -29.29
C LEU A 641 19.40 -7.57 -28.03
N LEU A 642 20.60 -7.34 -27.48
CA LEU A 642 20.77 -6.49 -26.29
C LEU A 642 20.15 -5.11 -26.47
N ILE A 643 20.22 -4.51 -27.67
CA ILE A 643 19.68 -3.17 -27.91
C ILE A 643 18.18 -3.08 -27.61
N GLN A 644 17.44 -4.17 -27.83
CA GLN A 644 15.99 -4.20 -27.68
C GLN A 644 15.52 -4.73 -26.32
N ILE A 645 16.44 -5.30 -25.53
CA ILE A 645 16.25 -5.55 -24.10
C ILE A 645 16.59 -4.29 -23.31
N LYS A 646 17.73 -3.66 -23.64
CA LYS A 646 18.18 -2.40 -23.05
C LYS A 646 19.16 -1.70 -23.98
N VAL A 647 18.77 -0.52 -24.47
CA VAL A 647 19.56 0.25 -25.44
C VAL A 647 21.00 0.52 -24.94
N TYR A 648 21.17 0.83 -23.66
CA TYR A 648 22.49 1.07 -23.06
C TYR A 648 23.40 -0.16 -23.12
N ALA A 649 22.85 -1.37 -22.91
CA ALA A 649 23.60 -2.62 -23.04
C ALA A 649 24.05 -2.86 -24.48
N GLY A 650 23.14 -2.64 -25.43
CA GLY A 650 23.41 -2.80 -26.86
C GLY A 650 24.51 -1.87 -27.35
N ILE A 651 24.45 -0.59 -26.97
CA ILE A 651 25.49 0.40 -27.32
C ILE A 651 26.86 -0.01 -26.74
N VAL A 652 26.91 -0.38 -25.45
CA VAL A 652 28.16 -0.81 -24.80
C VAL A 652 28.72 -2.08 -25.45
N ALA A 653 27.88 -3.09 -25.70
CA ALA A 653 28.29 -4.35 -26.28
C ALA A 653 28.77 -4.20 -27.73
N ILE A 654 27.95 -3.61 -28.60
CA ILE A 654 28.27 -3.45 -30.02
C ILE A 654 29.46 -2.50 -30.20
N GLY A 655 29.51 -1.40 -29.44
CA GLY A 655 30.64 -0.49 -29.44
C GLY A 655 31.94 -1.18 -29.01
N SER A 656 31.91 -2.03 -27.99
CA SER A 656 33.08 -2.80 -27.55
C SER A 656 33.56 -3.83 -28.60
N LEU A 657 32.63 -4.46 -29.34
CA LEU A 657 32.97 -5.35 -30.46
C LEU A 657 33.55 -4.57 -31.65
N GLY A 658 33.06 -3.36 -31.92
CA GLY A 658 33.63 -2.45 -32.90
C GLY A 658 35.07 -2.09 -32.56
N CYS A 659 35.34 -1.69 -31.31
CA CYS A 659 36.69 -1.45 -30.81
C CYS A 659 37.58 -2.70 -30.94
N LEU A 660 37.08 -3.88 -30.56
CA LEU A 660 37.83 -5.13 -30.74
C LEU A 660 38.16 -5.38 -32.22
N SER A 661 37.20 -5.19 -33.13
CA SER A 661 37.40 -5.33 -34.58
C SER A 661 38.52 -4.41 -35.09
N LEU A 662 38.47 -3.12 -34.74
CA LEU A 662 39.50 -2.16 -35.12
C LEU A 662 40.88 -2.51 -34.53
N LEU A 663 40.94 -2.81 -33.23
CA LEU A 663 42.20 -3.15 -32.55
C LEU A 663 42.76 -4.50 -33.02
N SER A 664 41.91 -5.40 -33.50
CA SER A 664 42.36 -6.70 -34.02
C SER A 664 43.17 -6.58 -35.32
N LEU A 665 43.02 -5.49 -36.09
CA LEU A 665 43.90 -5.21 -37.23
C LEU A 665 45.38 -5.09 -36.82
N LYS A 666 45.64 -4.52 -35.63
CA LYS A 666 46.99 -4.32 -35.10
C LYS A 666 47.47 -5.50 -34.27
N PHE A 667 46.65 -6.01 -33.35
CA PHE A 667 47.09 -6.98 -32.35
C PHE A 667 46.74 -8.45 -32.69
N TYR A 668 45.76 -8.68 -33.57
CA TYR A 668 45.15 -9.99 -33.82
C TYR A 668 44.82 -10.24 -35.30
N ARG A 669 45.71 -9.83 -36.22
CA ARG A 669 45.45 -9.79 -37.66
C ARG A 669 44.94 -11.12 -38.24
N ALA A 670 45.46 -12.25 -37.77
CA ALA A 670 45.02 -13.59 -38.19
C ALA A 670 43.56 -13.91 -37.82
N LYS A 671 43.01 -13.28 -36.77
CA LYS A 671 41.62 -13.47 -36.31
C LYS A 671 40.68 -12.34 -36.77
N PHE A 672 41.20 -11.32 -37.47
CA PHE A 672 40.45 -10.12 -37.86
C PHE A 672 39.15 -10.46 -38.60
N LYS A 673 39.21 -11.32 -39.63
CA LYS A 673 38.03 -11.68 -40.42
C LYS A 673 36.90 -12.19 -39.53
N GLY A 674 37.18 -13.14 -38.63
CA GLY A 674 36.18 -13.69 -37.73
C GLY A 674 35.62 -12.68 -36.72
N ILE A 675 36.44 -11.76 -36.23
CA ILE A 675 36.04 -10.70 -35.30
C ILE A 675 35.20 -9.64 -36.02
N PHE A 676 35.55 -9.29 -37.26
CA PHE A 676 34.79 -8.35 -38.08
C PHE A 676 33.38 -8.88 -38.39
N HIS A 677 33.25 -10.17 -38.77
CA HIS A 677 31.93 -10.78 -38.98
C HIS A 677 31.09 -10.81 -37.70
N LEU A 678 31.73 -11.00 -36.54
CA LEU A 678 31.05 -10.92 -35.25
C LEU A 678 30.48 -9.52 -34.99
N PHE A 679 31.31 -8.48 -35.15
CA PHE A 679 30.87 -7.09 -34.99
C PHE A 679 29.76 -6.75 -35.98
N PHE A 680 30.00 -6.96 -37.28
CA PHE A 680 29.07 -6.59 -38.33
C PHE A 680 27.75 -7.37 -38.24
N GLY A 681 27.82 -8.68 -37.96
CA GLY A 681 26.63 -9.50 -37.74
C GLY A 681 25.81 -9.06 -36.52
N SER A 682 26.48 -8.72 -35.40
CA SER A 682 25.79 -8.17 -34.21
C SER A 682 25.13 -6.82 -34.51
N PHE A 683 25.83 -5.95 -35.23
CA PHE A 683 25.32 -4.64 -35.64
C PHE A 683 24.12 -4.76 -36.58
N LEU A 684 24.17 -5.66 -37.57
CA LEU A 684 23.04 -5.92 -38.46
C LEU A 684 21.81 -6.43 -37.71
N VAL A 685 21.98 -7.40 -36.80
CA VAL A 685 20.86 -7.88 -35.95
C VAL A 685 20.29 -6.72 -35.14
N ALA A 686 21.14 -5.90 -34.53
CA ALA A 686 20.71 -4.74 -33.76
C ALA A 686 19.90 -3.75 -34.61
N LEU A 687 20.35 -3.44 -35.83
CA LEU A 687 19.61 -2.56 -36.75
C LEU A 687 18.23 -3.14 -37.09
N ILE A 688 18.15 -4.44 -37.39
CA ILE A 688 16.90 -5.11 -37.77
C ILE A 688 15.87 -5.03 -36.63
N VAL A 689 16.29 -5.24 -35.38
CA VAL A 689 15.36 -5.25 -34.23
C VAL A 689 15.07 -3.86 -33.66
N PHE A 690 15.98 -2.89 -33.86
CA PHE A 690 15.87 -1.55 -33.27
C PHE A 690 15.14 -0.57 -34.18
N LEU A 691 15.49 -0.52 -35.47
CA LEU A 691 15.02 0.50 -36.41
C LEU A 691 13.48 0.55 -36.53
N PRO A 692 12.74 -0.58 -36.65
CA PRO A 692 11.29 -0.53 -36.87
C PRO A 692 10.51 0.23 -35.79
N PHE A 693 11.08 0.37 -34.59
CA PHE A 693 10.40 0.96 -33.43
C PHE A 693 11.02 2.28 -32.95
N ASN A 694 12.19 2.69 -33.47
CA ASN A 694 12.99 3.79 -32.89
C ASN A 694 13.54 4.79 -33.92
N LEU A 695 12.89 4.94 -35.09
CA LEU A 695 13.35 5.85 -36.17
C LEU A 695 13.54 7.31 -35.74
N LYS A 696 12.83 7.78 -34.70
CA LYS A 696 12.90 9.17 -34.19
C LYS A 696 13.76 9.33 -32.93
N ALA A 697 14.50 8.31 -32.50
CA ALA A 697 15.21 8.32 -31.21
C ALA A 697 16.44 9.25 -31.13
N SER A 698 16.93 9.78 -32.27
CA SER A 698 18.19 10.56 -32.31
C SER A 698 18.13 11.94 -31.64
N SER A 699 16.93 12.49 -31.37
CA SER A 699 16.76 13.82 -30.76
C SER A 699 16.72 13.84 -29.23
N LEU A 700 17.01 12.73 -28.55
CA LEU A 700 16.80 12.57 -27.11
C LEU A 700 18.06 12.79 -26.24
N LEU A 701 19.28 12.76 -26.81
CA LEU A 701 20.52 12.98 -26.05
C LEU A 701 20.96 14.44 -26.10
N VAL A 702 21.33 14.98 -24.94
CA VAL A 702 21.84 16.33 -24.75
C VAL A 702 23.31 16.25 -24.34
N PHE A 703 24.19 16.92 -25.07
CA PHE A 703 25.59 17.05 -24.69
C PHE A 703 25.73 17.98 -23.49
N SER A 704 26.01 17.40 -22.32
CA SER A 704 26.13 18.11 -21.05
C SER A 704 27.28 17.50 -20.23
N PRO A 705 28.53 17.84 -20.58
CA PRO A 705 29.69 17.19 -19.99
C PRO A 705 29.78 17.42 -18.49
N LEU A 706 30.14 16.35 -17.77
CA LEU A 706 30.32 16.31 -16.31
C LEU A 706 29.07 16.69 -15.50
N TRP A 707 27.88 16.55 -16.08
CA TRP A 707 26.63 16.92 -15.42
C TRP A 707 26.40 16.13 -14.13
N PHE A 708 26.60 14.81 -14.13
CA PHE A 708 26.39 14.00 -12.92
C PHE A 708 27.35 14.36 -11.79
N SER A 709 28.64 14.58 -12.09
CA SER A 709 29.61 14.97 -11.06
C SER A 709 29.33 16.35 -10.48
N ARG A 710 28.82 17.29 -11.29
CA ARG A 710 28.44 18.65 -10.84
C ARG A 710 27.13 18.64 -10.04
N SER A 711 26.08 18.04 -10.59
CA SER A 711 24.78 17.95 -9.91
C SER A 711 24.86 17.14 -8.60
N MET A 712 25.74 16.13 -8.52
CA MET A 712 26.01 15.39 -7.29
C MET A 712 26.40 16.30 -6.14
N ILE A 713 27.30 17.27 -6.37
CA ILE A 713 27.76 18.20 -5.35
C ILE A 713 26.81 19.38 -5.16
N ALA A 714 26.02 19.71 -6.18
CA ALA A 714 25.10 20.85 -6.18
C ALA A 714 23.72 20.55 -5.56
N PHE A 715 23.24 19.29 -5.60
CA PHE A 715 21.89 18.95 -5.10
C PHE A 715 21.92 18.44 -3.66
N SER A 716 20.97 18.92 -2.84
CA SER A 716 20.86 18.60 -1.40
C SER A 716 20.55 17.12 -1.14
N ASP A 717 19.74 16.51 -2.01
CA ASP A 717 19.33 15.09 -1.98
C ASP A 717 20.41 14.13 -2.51
N ARG A 718 21.54 14.65 -3.02
CA ARG A 718 22.69 13.87 -3.51
C ARG A 718 23.85 13.88 -2.52
N LEU A 719 25.03 14.37 -2.90
CA LEU A 719 26.12 14.60 -1.95
C LEU A 719 25.98 15.98 -1.28
N GLY A 720 25.49 16.98 -2.01
CA GLY A 720 25.17 18.31 -1.46
C GLY A 720 26.37 19.04 -0.87
N TRP A 721 27.57 18.89 -1.46
CA TRP A 721 28.77 19.58 -1.00
C TRP A 721 28.83 21.02 -1.54
N PHE A 722 27.90 21.87 -1.06
CA PHE A 722 27.73 23.25 -1.54
C PHE A 722 29.00 24.10 -1.49
N LYS A 723 29.88 23.88 -0.50
CA LYS A 723 31.18 24.57 -0.43
C LYS A 723 32.06 24.29 -1.66
N LEU A 724 32.10 23.04 -2.13
CA LEU A 724 32.86 22.66 -3.31
C LEU A 724 32.22 23.23 -4.58
N GLU A 725 30.89 23.21 -4.67
CA GLU A 725 30.16 23.79 -5.81
C GLU A 725 30.36 25.31 -5.90
N ASN A 726 30.23 26.02 -4.78
CA ASN A 726 30.48 27.46 -4.72
C ASN A 726 31.92 27.81 -5.08
N ALA A 727 32.90 27.01 -4.60
CA ALA A 727 34.30 27.19 -4.98
C ALA A 727 34.52 26.97 -6.48
N ARG A 728 33.91 25.93 -7.06
CA ARG A 728 33.97 25.62 -8.50
C ARG A 728 33.42 26.79 -9.33
N ILE A 729 32.22 27.27 -9.02
CA ILE A 729 31.60 28.42 -9.70
C ILE A 729 32.47 29.68 -9.56
N ALA A 730 32.93 30.00 -8.34
CA ALA A 730 33.77 31.17 -8.10
C ALA A 730 35.11 31.12 -8.86
N TYR A 731 35.77 29.96 -8.92
CA TYR A 731 37.02 29.80 -9.68
C TYR A 731 36.83 29.92 -11.18
N PHE A 732 35.69 29.47 -11.71
CA PHE A 732 35.33 29.66 -13.12
C PHE A 732 35.15 31.15 -13.45
N HIS A 733 34.31 31.86 -12.69
CA HIS A 733 34.03 33.28 -12.94
C HIS A 733 35.22 34.21 -12.65
N SER A 734 36.11 33.85 -11.73
CA SER A 734 37.32 34.63 -11.43
C SER A 734 38.52 34.29 -12.32
N GLY A 735 38.36 33.46 -13.36
CA GLY A 735 39.43 33.07 -14.27
C GLY A 735 40.53 32.20 -13.65
N LYS A 736 40.29 31.62 -12.46
CA LYS A 736 41.25 30.76 -11.74
C LYS A 736 41.19 29.32 -12.27
N TRP A 737 41.52 29.13 -13.55
CA TRP A 737 41.34 27.88 -14.29
C TRP A 737 41.95 26.64 -13.63
N PHE A 738 43.16 26.75 -13.06
CA PHE A 738 43.80 25.62 -12.38
C PHE A 738 43.00 25.17 -11.15
N LYS A 739 42.50 26.12 -10.33
CA LYS A 739 41.68 25.79 -9.15
C LYS A 739 40.32 25.24 -9.56
N TRP A 740 39.73 25.77 -10.63
CA TRP A 740 38.50 25.23 -11.22
C TRP A 740 38.70 23.78 -11.69
N LEU A 741 39.79 23.50 -12.41
CA LEU A 741 40.12 22.14 -12.88
C LEU A 741 40.33 21.16 -11.72
N LEU A 742 40.98 21.59 -10.63
CA LEU A 742 41.10 20.79 -9.42
C LEU A 742 39.73 20.49 -8.78
N ALA A 743 38.83 21.47 -8.73
CA ALA A 743 37.49 21.28 -8.20
C ALA A 743 36.65 20.31 -9.06
N GLU A 744 36.69 20.45 -10.39
CA GLU A 744 36.04 19.52 -11.33
C GLU A 744 36.63 18.11 -11.21
N GLY A 745 37.97 18.00 -11.15
CA GLY A 745 38.67 16.73 -10.98
C GLY A 745 38.32 16.04 -9.66
N LEU A 746 38.22 16.79 -8.57
CA LEU A 746 37.78 16.27 -7.27
C LEU A 746 36.33 15.79 -7.32
N ALA A 747 35.42 16.58 -7.91
CA ALA A 747 34.02 16.19 -8.06
C ALA A 747 33.87 14.90 -8.89
N LEU A 748 34.63 14.79 -9.99
CA LEU A 748 34.66 13.58 -10.83
C LEU A 748 35.25 12.38 -10.09
N ALA A 749 36.32 12.57 -9.33
CA ALA A 749 36.92 11.51 -8.51
C ALA A 749 35.93 11.00 -7.46
N ILE A 750 35.24 11.90 -6.76
CA ILE A 750 34.21 11.53 -5.78
C ILE A 750 33.06 10.79 -6.47
N PHE A 751 32.61 11.24 -7.64
CA PHE A 751 31.58 10.55 -8.41
C PHE A 751 31.99 9.11 -8.76
N ILE A 752 33.20 8.90 -9.28
CA ILE A 752 33.67 7.56 -9.67
C ILE A 752 33.93 6.68 -8.44
N PHE A 753 34.80 7.11 -7.53
CA PHE A 753 35.24 6.29 -6.39
C PHE A 753 34.16 6.17 -5.32
N GLY A 754 33.33 7.20 -5.13
CA GLY A 754 32.18 7.16 -4.26
C GLY A 754 31.18 6.09 -4.69
N ASN A 755 30.86 5.99 -5.99
CA ASN A 755 29.98 4.94 -6.49
C ASN A 755 30.63 3.55 -6.53
N LEU A 756 31.94 3.45 -6.78
CA LEU A 756 32.59 2.15 -6.90
C LEU A 756 32.75 1.45 -5.55
N GLY A 757 32.94 2.21 -4.46
CA GLY A 757 33.18 1.61 -3.16
C GLY A 757 34.45 0.75 -3.18
N THR A 758 34.34 -0.47 -2.65
CA THR A 758 35.39 -1.50 -2.71
C THR A 758 35.67 -2.02 -4.14
N ARG A 759 34.77 -1.80 -5.11
CA ARG A 759 35.02 -2.16 -6.53
C ARG A 759 36.11 -1.31 -7.18
N ALA A 760 36.57 -0.23 -6.53
CA ALA A 760 37.72 0.54 -7.02
C ALA A 760 39.01 -0.30 -7.13
N VAL A 761 39.12 -1.39 -6.36
CA VAL A 761 40.25 -2.33 -6.44
C VAL A 761 40.41 -2.93 -7.85
N GLY A 762 39.34 -3.01 -8.63
CA GLY A 762 39.37 -3.46 -10.03
C GLY A 762 40.34 -2.70 -10.92
N PHE A 763 40.61 -1.41 -10.64
CA PHE A 763 41.54 -0.60 -11.44
C PHE A 763 42.98 -1.16 -11.44
N PHE A 764 43.38 -1.85 -10.37
CA PHE A 764 44.72 -2.46 -10.30
C PHE A 764 44.92 -3.60 -11.29
N TYR A 765 43.84 -4.18 -11.84
CA TYR A 765 43.94 -5.23 -12.86
C TYR A 765 44.73 -4.76 -14.09
N GLY A 766 44.43 -3.54 -14.58
CA GLY A 766 45.10 -2.97 -15.76
C GLY A 766 46.61 -2.85 -15.58
N GLY A 767 47.05 -2.42 -14.39
CA GLY A 767 48.47 -2.33 -14.03
C GLY A 767 49.18 -3.69 -14.00
N PHE A 768 48.50 -4.77 -13.61
CA PHE A 768 49.06 -6.12 -13.65
C PHE A 768 49.16 -6.70 -15.07
N VAL A 769 48.18 -6.44 -15.93
CA VAL A 769 48.16 -6.94 -17.31
C VAL A 769 49.18 -6.22 -18.17
N TRP A 770 49.21 -4.88 -18.15
CA TRP A 770 50.11 -4.07 -18.98
C TRP A 770 51.59 -4.31 -18.70
N LYS A 771 51.96 -4.70 -17.47
CA LYS A 771 53.36 -4.95 -17.11
C LYS A 771 53.87 -6.37 -17.40
N LYS A 772 53.00 -7.34 -17.73
CA LYS A 772 53.40 -8.77 -17.71
C LYS A 772 53.06 -9.59 -18.96
N ARG A 773 52.08 -9.20 -19.79
CA ARG A 773 51.73 -9.96 -21.01
C ARG A 773 50.96 -9.15 -22.05
N LYS A 774 50.85 -9.71 -23.27
CA LYS A 774 49.92 -9.21 -24.30
C LYS A 774 48.47 -9.31 -23.80
N ILE A 775 47.71 -8.23 -24.02
CA ILE A 775 46.29 -8.08 -23.65
C ILE A 775 45.47 -9.00 -24.52
N ASN A 776 44.71 -9.95 -23.96
CA ASN A 776 43.91 -10.90 -24.76
C ASN A 776 42.64 -10.24 -25.37
N PRO A 777 42.02 -10.83 -26.41
CA PRO A 777 40.84 -10.23 -27.05
C PRO A 777 39.64 -10.00 -26.10
N ILE A 778 39.45 -10.86 -25.10
CA ILE A 778 38.39 -10.69 -24.10
C ILE A 778 38.64 -9.44 -23.25
N GLU A 779 39.88 -9.22 -22.82
CA GLU A 779 40.28 -8.01 -22.11
C GLU A 779 40.05 -6.75 -22.93
N LEU A 780 40.35 -6.78 -24.23
CA LEU A 780 40.07 -5.64 -25.11
C LEU A 780 38.58 -5.30 -25.15
N VAL A 781 37.70 -6.31 -25.23
CA VAL A 781 36.24 -6.12 -25.19
C VAL A 781 35.83 -5.54 -23.84
N LEU A 782 36.26 -6.14 -22.73
CA LEU A 782 35.88 -5.71 -21.38
C LEU A 782 36.41 -4.30 -21.06
N PHE A 783 37.64 -3.96 -21.44
CA PHE A 783 38.18 -2.61 -21.27
C PHE A 783 37.45 -1.59 -22.14
N SER A 784 37.14 -1.93 -23.40
CA SER A 784 36.37 -1.05 -24.28
C SER A 784 34.97 -0.81 -23.72
N ALA A 785 34.29 -1.87 -23.26
CA ALA A 785 32.98 -1.77 -22.63
C ALA A 785 33.03 -0.91 -21.35
N LEU A 786 34.06 -1.07 -20.53
CA LEU A 786 34.30 -0.26 -19.32
C LEU A 786 34.53 1.22 -19.66
N THR A 787 35.30 1.52 -20.71
CA THR A 787 35.50 2.90 -21.17
C THR A 787 34.20 3.52 -21.68
N ILE A 788 33.47 2.82 -22.57
CA ILE A 788 32.22 3.33 -23.14
C ILE A 788 31.18 3.59 -22.04
N SER A 789 31.01 2.63 -21.12
CA SER A 789 30.05 2.73 -20.01
C SER A 789 30.39 3.82 -18.99
N LEU A 790 31.66 4.24 -18.88
CA LEU A 790 32.07 5.39 -18.06
C LEU A 790 31.94 6.72 -18.82
N VAL A 791 32.40 6.79 -20.07
CA VAL A 791 32.54 8.05 -20.81
C VAL A 791 31.19 8.58 -21.28
N LEU A 792 30.29 7.73 -21.79
CA LEU A 792 29.00 8.19 -22.30
C LEU A 792 28.16 8.96 -21.26
N PRO A 793 27.95 8.46 -20.03
CA PRO A 793 27.18 9.22 -19.03
C PRO A 793 27.92 10.48 -18.55
N LEU A 794 29.25 10.55 -18.70
CA LEU A 794 30.00 11.77 -18.38
C LEU A 794 29.90 12.84 -19.46
N LEU A 795 29.43 12.52 -20.68
CA LEU A 795 29.29 13.47 -21.78
C LEU A 795 27.84 13.83 -22.07
N PHE A 796 26.91 12.90 -21.85
CA PHE A 796 25.53 13.03 -22.30
C PHE A 796 24.50 12.76 -21.19
N ILE A 797 23.44 13.57 -21.19
CA ILE A 797 22.21 13.32 -20.44
C ILE A 797 21.05 13.11 -21.41
N GLN A 798 19.99 12.44 -20.97
CA GLN A 798 18.77 12.32 -21.77
C GLN A 798 17.83 13.48 -21.44
N LYS A 799 17.20 14.05 -22.48
CA LYS A 799 16.17 15.08 -22.33
C LYS A 799 15.02 14.55 -21.45
N GLY A 800 14.49 15.40 -20.57
CA GLY A 800 13.41 15.04 -19.64
C GLY A 800 13.91 14.33 -18.38
N ASN A 801 14.66 13.23 -18.49
CA ASN A 801 15.08 12.44 -17.33
C ASN A 801 16.56 11.96 -17.39
N PRO A 802 17.48 12.61 -16.64
CA PRO A 802 18.88 12.18 -16.54
C PRO A 802 19.08 10.77 -15.95
N TRP A 803 18.11 10.20 -15.20
CA TRP A 803 18.20 8.83 -14.68
C TRP A 803 18.30 7.76 -15.77
N ASN A 804 18.00 8.11 -17.01
CA ASN A 804 18.13 7.19 -18.13
C ASN A 804 19.60 7.00 -18.56
N THR A 805 20.39 8.08 -18.70
CA THR A 805 21.79 7.93 -19.14
C THR A 805 22.73 7.43 -18.04
N ILE A 806 22.42 7.65 -16.76
CA ILE A 806 23.24 7.09 -15.66
C ILE A 806 23.27 5.55 -15.70
N GLN A 807 22.32 4.90 -16.37
CA GLN A 807 22.28 3.44 -16.51
C GLN A 807 23.48 2.87 -17.29
N PHE A 808 24.16 3.67 -18.13
CA PHE A 808 25.47 3.28 -18.67
C PHE A 808 26.46 2.98 -17.55
N PHE A 809 26.47 3.80 -16.49
CA PHE A 809 27.35 3.64 -15.35
C PHE A 809 27.06 2.36 -14.55
N TYR A 810 25.86 1.79 -14.66
CA TYR A 810 25.54 0.50 -14.02
C TYR A 810 26.34 -0.65 -14.67
N TYR A 811 26.52 -0.62 -16.00
CA TYR A 811 27.41 -1.56 -16.70
C TYR A 811 28.87 -1.33 -16.31
N PHE A 812 29.29 -0.08 -16.11
CA PHE A 812 30.62 0.24 -15.59
C PHE A 812 30.84 -0.38 -14.20
N GLN A 813 29.90 -0.21 -13.28
CA GLN A 813 29.92 -0.82 -11.95
C GLN A 813 29.94 -2.35 -11.99
N PHE A 814 29.15 -2.97 -12.86
CA PHE A 814 29.14 -4.43 -13.07
C PHE A 814 30.50 -4.94 -13.59
N LEU A 815 31.07 -4.29 -14.61
CA LEU A 815 32.39 -4.67 -15.13
C LEU A 815 33.50 -4.46 -14.08
N MET A 816 33.43 -3.38 -13.32
CA MET A 816 34.35 -3.13 -12.20
C MET A 816 34.22 -4.16 -11.08
N ALA A 817 33.01 -4.69 -10.82
CA ALA A 817 32.83 -5.82 -9.90
C ALA A 817 33.56 -7.07 -10.40
N VAL A 818 33.44 -7.39 -11.70
CA VAL A 818 34.18 -8.52 -12.32
C VAL A 818 35.68 -8.32 -12.20
N PHE A 819 36.21 -7.15 -12.60
CA PHE A 819 37.64 -6.86 -12.51
C PHE A 819 38.17 -6.86 -11.06
N THR A 820 37.36 -6.40 -10.11
CA THR A 820 37.71 -6.46 -8.68
C THR A 820 37.85 -7.89 -8.21
N GLY A 821 36.88 -8.75 -8.55
CA GLY A 821 36.94 -10.17 -8.21
C GLY A 821 38.15 -10.87 -8.81
N VAL A 822 38.49 -10.54 -10.05
CA VAL A 822 39.70 -11.06 -10.71
C VAL A 822 40.98 -10.59 -10.02
N THR A 823 41.09 -9.30 -9.71
CA THR A 823 42.26 -8.73 -9.02
C THR A 823 42.48 -9.38 -7.66
N ILE A 824 41.42 -9.48 -6.85
CA ILE A 824 41.50 -10.11 -5.52
C ILE A 824 41.85 -11.59 -5.64
N GLY A 825 41.22 -12.32 -6.58
CA GLY A 825 41.54 -13.72 -6.82
C GLY A 825 43.02 -13.94 -7.19
N ASN A 826 43.59 -13.06 -8.01
CA ASN A 826 45.01 -13.10 -8.38
C ASN A 826 45.96 -12.79 -7.22
N VAL A 827 45.61 -11.80 -6.38
CA VAL A 827 46.39 -11.47 -5.18
C VAL A 827 46.32 -12.64 -4.19
N PHE A 828 45.11 -13.15 -3.93
CA PHE A 828 44.88 -14.27 -3.03
C PHE A 828 45.56 -15.54 -3.50
N GLY A 829 45.75 -15.75 -4.81
CA GLY A 829 46.58 -16.86 -5.30
C GLY A 829 48.01 -16.88 -4.73
N LYS A 830 48.55 -15.73 -4.33
CA LYS A 830 49.96 -15.53 -3.94
C LYS A 830 50.18 -15.24 -2.46
N THR A 831 49.11 -15.13 -1.68
CA THR A 831 49.16 -14.76 -0.25
C THR A 831 49.11 -16.01 0.66
N GLY A 832 49.53 -15.92 1.93
CA GLY A 832 49.34 -16.97 2.94
C GLY A 832 47.88 -17.06 3.42
N LYS A 833 47.45 -18.23 3.94
CA LYS A 833 46.04 -18.52 4.32
C LYS A 833 45.44 -17.50 5.31
N LEU A 834 46.15 -17.19 6.39
CA LEU A 834 45.70 -16.24 7.43
C LEU A 834 45.44 -14.83 6.85
N LYS A 835 46.40 -14.30 6.09
CA LYS A 835 46.28 -12.97 5.45
C LYS A 835 45.13 -12.91 4.44
N LYS A 836 44.88 -13.99 3.67
CA LYS A 836 43.70 -14.06 2.77
C LYS A 836 42.39 -13.95 3.53
N VAL A 837 42.26 -14.68 4.65
CA VAL A 837 41.05 -14.66 5.46
C VAL A 837 40.84 -13.26 6.05
N ALA A 838 41.87 -12.66 6.64
CA ALA A 838 41.79 -11.31 7.20
C ALA A 838 41.37 -10.26 6.15
N VAL A 839 42.04 -10.22 4.99
CA VAL A 839 41.70 -9.28 3.91
C VAL A 839 40.30 -9.57 3.35
N GLY A 840 39.92 -10.85 3.22
CA GLY A 840 38.59 -11.24 2.79
C GLY A 840 37.48 -10.73 3.71
N ILE A 841 37.67 -10.86 5.04
CA ILE A 841 36.73 -10.36 6.04
C ILE A 841 36.61 -8.83 5.95
N ILE A 842 37.74 -8.11 5.87
CA ILE A 842 37.74 -6.65 5.74
C ILE A 842 36.96 -6.21 4.49
N LEU A 843 37.20 -6.87 3.34
CA LEU A 843 36.49 -6.56 2.10
C LEU A 843 34.99 -6.79 2.23
N ILE A 844 34.57 -7.89 2.89
CA ILE A 844 33.16 -8.18 3.12
C ILE A 844 32.52 -7.10 4.00
N ILE A 845 33.16 -6.75 5.12
CA ILE A 845 32.68 -5.72 6.06
C ILE A 845 32.54 -4.37 5.39
N LEU A 846 33.46 -3.99 4.50
CA LEU A 846 33.41 -2.71 3.78
C LEU A 846 32.42 -2.70 2.62
N THR A 847 32.02 -3.86 2.10
CA THR A 847 31.15 -3.97 0.91
C THR A 847 29.67 -4.06 1.26
N LEU A 848 29.32 -4.80 2.34
CA LEU A 848 27.93 -5.04 2.73
C LEU A 848 27.10 -3.84 3.24
N PRO A 849 27.65 -2.78 3.86
CA PRO A 849 26.86 -1.74 4.51
C PRO A 849 25.79 -1.11 3.61
N THR A 850 26.13 -0.78 2.37
CA THR A 850 25.18 -0.23 1.39
C THR A 850 23.99 -1.16 1.16
N THR A 851 24.23 -2.46 1.01
CA THR A 851 23.16 -3.45 0.81
C THR A 851 22.25 -3.53 2.04
N ILE A 852 22.84 -3.58 3.24
CA ILE A 852 22.10 -3.69 4.50
C ILE A 852 21.25 -2.43 4.74
N ILE A 853 21.83 -1.25 4.57
CA ILE A 853 21.16 0.04 4.80
C ILE A 853 20.00 0.22 3.82
N THR A 854 20.23 -0.05 2.52
CA THR A 854 19.20 0.08 1.47
C THR A 854 18.03 -0.87 1.73
N LEU A 855 18.31 -2.15 2.04
CA LEU A 855 17.25 -3.09 2.40
C LEU A 855 16.49 -2.64 3.65
N LYS A 856 17.20 -2.28 4.73
CA LYS A 856 16.59 -1.88 6.00
C LYS A 856 15.70 -0.64 5.86
N ASN A 857 16.17 0.36 5.12
CA ASN A 857 15.52 1.67 5.07
C ASN A 857 14.47 1.77 3.97
N ASP A 858 14.66 1.10 2.83
CA ASP A 858 13.85 1.37 1.64
C ASP A 858 12.91 0.20 1.27
N TYR A 859 13.29 -1.05 1.55
CA TYR A 859 12.56 -2.23 1.02
C TYR A 859 11.99 -3.19 2.09
N LEU A 860 12.62 -3.30 3.26
CA LEU A 860 12.15 -4.12 4.38
C LEU A 860 11.12 -3.46 5.32
N PRO A 861 10.95 -2.12 5.40
CA PRO A 861 9.91 -1.52 6.25
C PRO A 861 8.51 -2.10 5.98
N SER A 862 7.69 -2.22 7.01
CA SER A 862 6.34 -2.81 6.92
C SER A 862 5.39 -1.99 6.04
N ARG A 863 5.63 -0.68 5.95
CA ARG A 863 4.84 0.29 5.20
C ARG A 863 5.50 0.56 3.83
N PRO A 864 4.79 0.40 2.70
CA PRO A 864 5.27 0.87 1.41
C PRO A 864 5.13 2.39 1.28
N PRO A 865 5.88 3.05 0.38
CA PRO A 865 5.65 4.44 0.02
C PRO A 865 4.31 4.68 -0.70
N SER A 866 3.83 3.70 -1.47
CA SER A 866 2.60 3.80 -2.25
C SER A 866 1.75 2.52 -2.23
N ARG A 867 0.45 2.67 -2.46
CA ARG A 867 -0.53 1.58 -2.53
C ARG A 867 -1.66 1.87 -3.50
N ILE A 868 -2.39 0.82 -3.84
CA ILE A 868 -3.79 0.89 -4.26
C ILE A 868 -4.67 0.24 -3.18
N SER A 869 -5.79 0.87 -2.84
CA SER A 869 -6.73 0.35 -1.83
C SER A 869 -7.42 -0.93 -2.29
N ILE A 870 -8.12 -1.62 -1.37
CA ILE A 870 -8.89 -2.81 -1.71
C ILE A 870 -10.09 -2.41 -2.58
N GLU A 871 -10.67 -1.25 -2.30
CA GLU A 871 -11.81 -0.64 -2.98
C GLU A 871 -11.44 -0.24 -4.41
N GLU A 872 -10.27 0.40 -4.62
CA GLU A 872 -9.80 0.68 -5.98
C GLU A 872 -9.47 -0.61 -6.76
N LEU A 873 -8.87 -1.62 -6.11
CA LEU A 873 -8.62 -2.92 -6.75
C LEU A 873 -9.93 -3.61 -7.18
N GLU A 874 -10.98 -3.51 -6.38
CA GLU A 874 -12.32 -4.01 -6.75
C GLU A 874 -12.86 -3.32 -7.99
N GLY A 875 -12.78 -1.99 -8.05
CA GLY A 875 -13.17 -1.22 -9.22
C GLY A 875 -12.37 -1.57 -10.47
N LEU A 876 -11.04 -1.67 -10.36
CA LEU A 876 -10.18 -2.03 -11.50
C LEU A 876 -10.38 -3.48 -11.95
N ASN A 877 -10.64 -4.42 -11.03
CA ASN A 877 -10.97 -5.79 -11.38
C ASN A 877 -12.37 -5.90 -12.02
N PHE A 878 -13.33 -5.11 -11.57
CA PHE A 878 -14.62 -4.97 -12.25
C PHE A 878 -14.42 -4.44 -13.69
N LEU A 879 -13.62 -3.38 -13.85
CA LEU A 879 -13.31 -2.77 -15.14
C LEU A 879 -12.65 -3.77 -16.09
N LYS A 880 -11.70 -4.56 -15.60
CA LYS A 880 -11.03 -5.64 -16.35
C LYS A 880 -11.99 -6.65 -17.00
N ASN A 881 -13.14 -6.88 -16.38
CA ASN A 881 -14.14 -7.81 -16.88
C ASN A 881 -15.15 -7.15 -17.84
N GLN A 882 -14.99 -5.85 -18.14
CA GLN A 882 -15.80 -5.14 -19.11
C GLN A 882 -15.25 -5.32 -20.53
N PRO A 883 -16.08 -5.16 -21.58
CA PRO A 883 -15.61 -5.19 -22.95
C PRO A 883 -14.53 -4.13 -23.21
N ALA A 884 -13.54 -4.44 -24.05
CA ALA A 884 -12.44 -3.54 -24.37
C ALA A 884 -12.93 -2.13 -24.81
N GLY A 885 -12.22 -1.10 -24.35
CA GLY A 885 -12.52 0.30 -24.66
C GLY A 885 -11.61 1.25 -23.90
N SER A 886 -11.48 2.49 -24.38
CA SER A 886 -10.62 3.49 -23.74
C SER A 886 -11.25 4.03 -22.45
N VAL A 887 -10.42 4.25 -21.44
CA VAL A 887 -10.81 4.79 -20.14
C VAL A 887 -10.32 6.23 -20.02
N LEU A 888 -11.23 7.15 -19.70
CA LEU A 888 -10.90 8.50 -19.28
C LEU A 888 -10.83 8.54 -17.75
N SER A 889 -9.75 9.09 -17.21
CA SER A 889 -9.55 9.28 -15.78
C SER A 889 -9.20 10.72 -15.48
N TYR A 890 -9.40 11.12 -14.22
CA TYR A 890 -9.07 12.46 -13.76
C TYR A 890 -7.56 12.74 -13.91
N PRO A 891 -7.14 13.93 -14.41
CA PRO A 891 -5.74 14.28 -14.58
C PRO A 891 -4.93 14.19 -13.29
N PHE A 892 -3.68 13.72 -13.39
CA PHE A 892 -2.77 13.67 -12.25
C PHE A 892 -2.55 15.07 -11.64
N ASN A 893 -2.55 15.14 -10.30
CA ASN A 893 -2.29 16.35 -9.54
C ASN A 893 -1.19 16.09 -8.49
N SER A 894 -0.03 16.74 -8.68
CA SER A 894 1.14 16.60 -7.81
C SER A 894 0.91 17.05 -6.37
N ASP A 895 0.02 18.02 -6.14
CA ASP A 895 -0.23 18.58 -4.81
C ASP A 895 -0.93 17.58 -3.90
N TRP A 896 -1.62 16.59 -4.49
CA TRP A 896 -2.29 15.55 -3.73
C TRP A 896 -1.31 14.68 -2.96
N ARG A 897 -0.05 14.57 -3.41
CA ARG A 897 1.00 13.85 -2.69
C ARG A 897 1.21 14.34 -1.26
N TYR A 898 0.86 15.60 -0.96
CA TYR A 898 0.96 16.20 0.37
C TYR A 898 -0.30 16.03 1.22
N LYS A 899 -1.42 15.62 0.60
CA LYS A 899 -2.70 15.33 1.28
C LYS A 899 -2.76 13.93 1.89
N PHE A 900 -1.90 13.01 1.45
CA PHE A 900 -1.88 11.63 1.92
C PHE A 900 -0.57 11.31 2.65
N SER A 901 -0.68 10.61 3.79
CA SER A 901 0.45 9.89 4.36
C SER A 901 0.72 8.60 3.61
N GLU A 902 1.94 8.07 3.74
CA GLU A 902 2.30 6.79 3.13
C GLU A 902 1.43 5.64 3.68
N PRO A 903 1.30 4.46 3.09
CA PRO A 903 1.39 4.31 1.65
C PRO A 903 0.37 5.23 0.97
N LYS A 904 0.87 6.11 0.10
CA LYS A 904 0.04 7.07 -0.61
C LYS A 904 -0.74 6.34 -1.71
N PRO A 905 -2.00 6.70 -1.98
CA PRO A 905 -2.69 6.19 -3.16
C PRO A 905 -1.89 6.45 -4.44
N LEU A 906 -1.87 5.50 -5.37
CA LEU A 906 -1.08 5.62 -6.60
C LEU A 906 -1.41 6.87 -7.40
N TYR A 907 -2.69 7.23 -7.52
CA TYR A 907 -3.14 8.43 -8.21
C TYR A 907 -2.61 9.75 -7.60
N ALA A 908 -2.13 9.71 -6.35
CA ALA A 908 -1.54 10.85 -5.65
C ALA A 908 -0.04 10.69 -5.40
N TYR A 909 0.55 9.53 -5.72
CA TYR A 909 1.96 9.27 -5.46
C TYR A 909 2.85 9.88 -6.54
N GLU A 910 2.61 9.51 -7.79
CA GLU A 910 3.34 9.97 -8.97
C GLU A 910 2.43 9.76 -10.18
N THR A 911 2.67 10.46 -11.30
CA THR A 911 1.97 10.10 -12.55
C THR A 911 2.25 8.62 -12.87
N THR A 912 1.23 7.80 -13.14
CA THR A 912 1.42 6.33 -13.18
C THR A 912 0.35 5.64 -14.03
N ALA A 913 0.72 4.52 -14.65
CA ALA A 913 -0.12 3.76 -15.58
C ALA A 913 -1.06 2.74 -14.90
N TYR A 914 -1.53 3.04 -13.69
CA TYR A 914 -2.09 2.01 -12.81
C TYR A 914 -3.46 1.49 -13.26
N ILE A 915 -4.29 2.34 -13.87
CA ILE A 915 -5.57 1.90 -14.40
C ILE A 915 -5.30 0.92 -15.55
N SER A 916 -4.43 1.28 -16.49
CA SER A 916 -4.07 0.37 -17.59
C SER A 916 -3.41 -0.93 -17.09
N ALA A 917 -2.48 -0.83 -16.14
CA ALA A 917 -1.76 -1.99 -15.61
C ALA A 917 -2.65 -3.02 -14.91
N LEU A 918 -3.69 -2.57 -14.20
CA LEU A 918 -4.52 -3.46 -13.37
C LEU A 918 -5.86 -3.83 -14.02
N SER A 919 -6.40 -2.97 -14.88
CA SER A 919 -7.61 -3.27 -15.66
C SER A 919 -7.32 -3.93 -17.01
N ALA A 920 -6.10 -3.78 -17.56
CA ALA A 920 -5.73 -4.15 -18.94
C ALA A 920 -6.51 -3.39 -20.04
N HIS A 921 -7.16 -2.28 -19.70
CA HIS A 921 -7.71 -1.32 -20.66
C HIS A 921 -6.67 -0.29 -21.09
N GLN A 922 -6.84 0.29 -22.28
CA GLN A 922 -6.08 1.47 -22.67
C GLN A 922 -6.68 2.72 -22.02
N THR A 923 -5.86 3.65 -21.58
CA THR A 923 -6.34 4.94 -21.06
C THR A 923 -6.15 6.05 -22.09
N PHE A 924 -7.01 7.07 -22.01
CA PHE A 924 -6.92 8.26 -22.86
C PHE A 924 -5.58 8.97 -22.66
N LEU A 925 -5.22 9.13 -21.39
CA LEU A 925 -3.98 9.73 -20.90
C LEU A 925 -3.69 9.22 -19.48
N GLU A 926 -2.58 8.51 -19.31
CA GLU A 926 -1.92 8.23 -18.02
C GLU A 926 -0.39 8.36 -18.20
N ASP A 927 0.35 8.38 -17.08
CA ASP A 927 1.82 8.30 -17.07
C ASP A 927 2.54 9.32 -17.98
N GLU A 928 2.37 10.59 -17.62
CA GLU A 928 2.93 11.74 -18.33
C GLU A 928 4.46 11.67 -18.43
N MET A 929 5.11 11.07 -17.44
CA MET A 929 6.57 10.93 -17.41
C MET A 929 7.08 9.97 -18.49
N ASN A 930 6.46 8.79 -18.65
CA ASN A 930 6.85 7.86 -19.70
C ASN A 930 6.47 8.39 -21.09
N LEU A 931 5.38 9.14 -21.23
CA LEU A 931 5.02 9.82 -22.48
C LEU A 931 6.05 10.90 -22.88
N GLU A 932 6.53 11.69 -21.93
CA GLU A 932 7.62 12.66 -22.16
C GLU A 932 8.92 11.94 -22.59
N ILE A 933 9.27 10.84 -21.92
CA ILE A 933 10.48 10.05 -22.23
C ILE A 933 10.42 9.43 -23.62
N THR A 934 9.23 9.01 -24.07
CA THR A 934 9.01 8.37 -25.38
C THR A 934 8.68 9.36 -26.50
N GLY A 935 8.53 10.64 -26.18
CA GLY A 935 8.39 11.73 -27.14
C GLY A 935 6.99 11.90 -27.71
N PHE A 936 5.95 11.53 -26.96
CA PHE A 936 4.55 11.80 -27.32
C PHE A 936 4.16 13.21 -26.88
N ASP A 937 3.36 13.91 -27.70
CA ASP A 937 2.75 15.19 -27.33
C ASP A 937 1.53 14.93 -26.45
N TRP A 938 1.78 14.77 -25.15
CA TRP A 938 0.77 14.47 -24.15
C TRP A 938 0.13 15.74 -23.57
N GLN A 939 0.78 16.89 -23.72
CA GLN A 939 0.37 18.17 -23.14
C GLN A 939 -0.97 18.66 -23.70
N ALA A 940 -1.22 18.47 -25.00
CA ALA A 940 -2.51 18.79 -25.61
C ALA A 940 -3.66 17.97 -24.99
N ARG A 941 -3.51 16.64 -24.94
CA ARG A 941 -4.52 15.76 -24.32
C ARG A 941 -4.72 16.03 -22.83
N ARG A 942 -3.67 16.46 -22.12
CA ARG A 942 -3.79 16.88 -20.72
C ARG A 942 -4.76 18.05 -20.58
N LYS A 943 -4.66 19.05 -21.46
CA LYS A 943 -5.56 20.20 -21.48
C LYS A 943 -6.98 19.78 -21.82
N ASP A 944 -7.18 18.91 -22.79
CA ASP A 944 -8.51 18.43 -23.18
C ASP A 944 -9.16 17.63 -22.06
N SER A 945 -8.41 16.74 -21.39
CA SER A 945 -8.90 16.00 -20.21
C SER A 945 -9.27 16.95 -19.08
N GLN A 946 -8.43 17.95 -18.78
CA GLN A 946 -8.76 18.98 -17.78
C GLN A 946 -10.02 19.77 -18.14
N LEU A 947 -10.17 20.16 -19.41
CA LEU A 947 -11.34 20.88 -19.90
C LEU A 947 -12.60 20.02 -19.74
N PHE A 948 -12.55 18.72 -20.04
CA PHE A 948 -13.68 17.81 -19.84
C PHE A 948 -14.19 17.78 -18.41
N PHE A 949 -13.31 17.72 -17.41
CA PHE A 949 -13.74 17.69 -16.01
C PHE A 949 -14.26 19.04 -15.50
N LEU A 950 -13.93 20.16 -16.17
CA LEU A 950 -14.29 21.51 -15.76
C LEU A 950 -15.42 22.14 -16.58
N THR A 951 -15.69 21.66 -17.79
CA THR A 951 -16.67 22.25 -18.70
C THR A 951 -18.12 22.01 -18.24
N ALA A 952 -18.99 22.94 -18.59
CA ALA A 952 -20.45 22.77 -18.52
C ALA A 952 -21.09 22.63 -19.93
N ASP A 953 -20.27 22.66 -20.99
CA ASP A 953 -20.73 22.49 -22.37
C ASP A 953 -20.99 21.00 -22.67
N GLN A 954 -22.26 20.65 -22.71
CA GLN A 954 -22.73 19.28 -22.92
C GLN A 954 -22.40 18.77 -24.34
N LEU A 955 -22.51 19.63 -25.36
CA LEU A 955 -22.28 19.25 -26.76
C LEU A 955 -20.80 18.97 -26.97
N TRP A 956 -19.93 19.85 -26.46
CA TRP A 956 -18.50 19.62 -26.49
C TRP A 956 -18.12 18.36 -25.71
N GLY A 957 -18.69 18.15 -24.51
CA GLY A 957 -18.44 16.97 -23.70
C GLY A 957 -18.77 15.66 -24.42
N ARG A 958 -19.94 15.56 -25.06
CA ARG A 958 -20.32 14.39 -25.89
C ARG A 958 -19.39 14.19 -27.08
N THR A 959 -19.11 15.27 -27.80
CA THR A 959 -18.22 15.25 -28.97
C THR A 959 -16.83 14.76 -28.57
N PHE A 960 -16.28 15.26 -27.47
CA PHE A 960 -15.00 14.84 -26.93
C PHE A 960 -14.96 13.34 -26.62
N LEU A 961 -15.99 12.80 -25.95
CA LEU A 961 -16.06 11.36 -25.64
C LEU A 961 -16.13 10.50 -26.92
N GLN A 962 -16.93 10.92 -27.90
CA GLN A 962 -17.10 10.20 -29.17
C GLN A 962 -15.83 10.24 -30.04
N GLU A 963 -15.25 11.42 -30.26
CA GLU A 963 -14.05 11.60 -31.11
C GLU A 963 -12.82 10.87 -30.55
N ASN A 964 -12.74 10.72 -29.22
CA ASN A 964 -11.63 10.02 -28.55
C ASN A 964 -11.96 8.56 -28.21
N GLU A 965 -13.09 8.03 -28.69
CA GLU A 965 -13.53 6.64 -28.48
C GLU A 965 -13.53 6.22 -26.99
N ILE A 966 -13.94 7.14 -26.11
CA ILE A 966 -14.00 6.91 -24.66
C ILE A 966 -15.21 6.03 -24.36
N ARG A 967 -14.95 4.88 -23.75
CA ARG A 967 -15.99 3.91 -23.36
C ARG A 967 -16.30 3.95 -21.88
N TYR A 968 -15.29 4.24 -21.06
CA TYR A 968 -15.41 4.26 -19.61
C TYR A 968 -14.86 5.55 -19.02
N ILE A 969 -15.49 6.02 -17.95
CA ILE A 969 -14.96 7.10 -17.12
C ILE A 969 -14.69 6.50 -15.74
N TYR A 970 -13.44 6.57 -15.28
CA TYR A 970 -13.00 6.07 -13.98
C TYR A 970 -12.70 7.26 -13.06
N LEU A 971 -13.40 7.33 -11.93
CA LEU A 971 -13.19 8.37 -10.91
C LEU A 971 -12.98 7.76 -9.53
N VAL A 972 -12.07 8.37 -8.77
CA VAL A 972 -11.94 8.16 -7.32
C VAL A 972 -12.81 9.19 -6.60
N LYS A 973 -13.54 8.77 -5.56
CA LYS A 973 -14.42 9.65 -4.77
C LYS A 973 -13.66 10.85 -4.24
N GLY A 974 -14.25 12.03 -4.45
CA GLY A 974 -13.60 13.34 -4.24
C GLY A 974 -13.19 14.04 -5.54
N GLN A 975 -13.00 13.29 -6.63
CA GLN A 975 -12.97 13.84 -7.99
C GLN A 975 -14.39 14.17 -8.45
N LYS A 976 -14.54 15.29 -9.16
CA LYS A 976 -15.83 15.75 -9.67
C LYS A 976 -15.71 16.05 -11.16
N MET A 977 -16.83 15.90 -11.85
CA MET A 977 -17.07 16.42 -13.19
C MET A 977 -18.27 17.38 -13.10
N ASN A 978 -18.21 18.49 -13.83
CA ASN A 978 -19.29 19.48 -13.83
C ASN A 978 -20.51 19.05 -14.66
N LEU A 979 -20.33 18.13 -15.61
CA LEU A 979 -21.40 17.55 -16.42
C LEU A 979 -22.14 16.42 -15.66
N GLY A 980 -23.47 16.39 -15.76
CA GLY A 980 -24.29 15.29 -15.27
C GLY A 980 -24.24 14.07 -16.21
N LEU A 981 -24.66 12.90 -15.71
CA LEU A 981 -24.62 11.65 -16.50
C LEU A 981 -25.50 11.71 -17.76
N ASN A 982 -26.67 12.36 -17.66
CA ASN A 982 -27.55 12.57 -18.81
C ASN A 982 -26.95 13.55 -19.83
N ASP A 983 -26.10 14.48 -19.38
CA ASP A 983 -25.48 15.48 -20.24
C ASP A 983 -24.45 14.86 -21.19
N ILE A 984 -23.88 13.71 -20.82
CA ILE A 984 -22.85 12.98 -21.59
C ILE A 984 -23.29 11.59 -22.04
N GLU A 985 -24.59 11.28 -21.93
CA GLU A 985 -25.15 9.97 -22.30
C GLU A 985 -24.41 8.79 -21.63
N ALA A 986 -24.04 8.96 -20.36
CA ALA A 986 -23.35 7.94 -19.58
C ALA A 986 -24.27 7.31 -18.52
N GLU A 987 -23.91 6.12 -18.06
CA GLU A 987 -24.57 5.46 -16.95
C GLU A 987 -23.56 4.91 -15.95
N LYS A 988 -23.90 4.96 -14.66
CA LYS A 988 -23.08 4.39 -13.60
C LYS A 988 -23.20 2.88 -13.62
N ILE A 989 -22.08 2.18 -13.81
CA ILE A 989 -22.04 0.71 -13.88
C ILE A 989 -21.36 0.07 -12.66
N PHE A 990 -20.61 0.85 -11.87
CA PHE A 990 -19.99 0.39 -10.64
C PHE A 990 -19.81 1.56 -9.66
N GLU A 991 -20.02 1.29 -8.38
CA GLU A 991 -19.70 2.20 -7.29
C GLU A 991 -19.38 1.42 -6.02
N ASN A 992 -18.32 1.81 -5.32
CA ASN A 992 -18.03 1.33 -3.97
C ASN A 992 -17.57 2.48 -3.06
N GLY A 993 -16.84 2.16 -1.99
CA GLY A 993 -16.41 3.13 -0.98
C GLY A 993 -15.40 4.18 -1.48
N GLU A 994 -14.66 3.89 -2.55
CA GLU A 994 -13.62 4.80 -3.08
C GLU A 994 -13.72 5.08 -4.58
N VAL A 995 -14.38 4.23 -5.38
CA VAL A 995 -14.39 4.32 -6.85
C VAL A 995 -15.80 4.38 -7.40
N VAL A 996 -15.95 5.14 -8.49
CA VAL A 996 -17.14 5.15 -9.35
C VAL A 996 -16.70 4.97 -10.80
N ILE A 997 -17.41 4.10 -11.54
CA ILE A 997 -17.15 3.84 -12.95
C ILE A 997 -18.42 4.05 -13.75
N PHE A 998 -18.30 4.82 -14.82
CA PHE A 998 -19.37 5.09 -15.77
C PHE A 998 -19.08 4.45 -17.13
N ARG A 999 -20.13 4.04 -17.82
CA ARG A 999 -20.12 3.60 -19.21
C ARG A 999 -20.73 4.68 -20.09
N VAL A 1000 -20.01 5.09 -21.12
CA VAL A 1000 -20.53 5.97 -22.19
C VAL A 1000 -21.33 5.09 -23.17
N LYS A 1001 -22.51 5.56 -23.59
CA LYS A 1001 -23.42 4.81 -24.45
C LYS A 1001 -23.03 4.82 -25.92
#